data_AF-A0A816PL87-F1
#
_entry.id   AF-A0A816PL87-F1
#
_cell.length_a   1.000
_cell.length_b   1.000
_cell.length_c   1.000
_cell.angle_alpha   90.00
_cell.angle_beta   90.00
_cell.angle_gamma   90.00
#
_symmetry.space_group_name_H-M   'P 1'
#
loop_
_entity.id
_entity.type
_entity.pdbx_description
1 polymer ?
#
loop_
_entity_poly.entity_id
_entity_poly.type
_entity_poly.pdbx_seq_one_letter_code
_entity_poly.pdbx_strand_id
1 'polypeptide(L)'
;MFGPENYFCPTPKMKLKKKECDKHETLNWSLSLPLSAVPSVAMAPKKGVKVVAKKKTEKVTNPLFERRPKQFGIGGALPPKKDLTRYIKWPKSIRLQRQKRILKQRLKVPPALNQFTKTLDKNLATQLFKLLMKYRPEDKAAKKDRLLKKAQAEAEGKPSESKKPIVVKYGLNHVTYLIEQNKAQLVVIAHDVDPIELVVWLPALCRKMEVPYCIVKGKSRLGTVVHQKTAACLCLTTVKNEDKLEFSKILEAIKANFNDKYEEYRKKWGGGIMGSKSQAKTKAKEREYIRNSRGVELFACRWVPSSSPRALIFLCHGYGMECSGFMSECGIRLASAGYAVFGMDYEGHGRSKGARCYIKKFGDIVNDCYDYYTSISAQEKYRGKGRFLYGESMGGAVALLLHKKDPSFWNGALLVAPMCKISEKVKPHPVVINLLTRVEEIIPKWKIVPTKDVIDAAFKDPVKREEIRNNKLIYQDKPRLKTALEMLRTSMNLEDTLHEITLPFFVLHGMWHGLTSGEPDANVDLVFADIINWLDVRTGDATSLTANVEKVACNDQGEPKGEQASLLGGLNGGGRRVVHRSSIRPMEEDTNRLATLASRYTVLRIVFLGKTEEEEFNTGPLSVLMMSVKNNTQVLINCRNNRKLLGRVRAFDRHCNMVLENVREMWTEVPKTGKGKKKALPVNRDRFISKMFLRGDSVIIVLRNPK
;
A
#
# COMPACT_ATOMS: atom_id res chain seq x y z
N MET A 1 13.18 -50.54 -31.88
CA MET A 1 11.84 -50.82 -32.43
C MET A 1 10.91 -49.69 -32.00
N PHE A 2 10.12 -49.18 -32.98
CA PHE A 2 9.10 -48.12 -32.90
C PHE A 2 9.65 -46.72 -32.55
N GLY A 3 9.64 -45.67 -33.38
CA GLY A 3 8.82 -45.28 -34.54
C GLY A 3 8.34 -43.83 -34.28
N PRO A 4 8.44 -42.87 -35.21
CA PRO A 4 8.08 -41.47 -34.97
C PRO A 4 6.62 -41.18 -35.36
N GLU A 5 5.80 -40.66 -34.44
CA GLU A 5 4.46 -40.17 -34.77
C GLU A 5 4.37 -38.65 -34.78
N ASN A 6 3.96 -38.16 -35.95
CA ASN A 6 3.51 -36.81 -36.24
C ASN A 6 2.25 -36.46 -35.43
N TYR A 7 2.21 -35.29 -34.79
CA TYR A 7 0.93 -34.61 -34.54
C TYR A 7 0.98 -33.15 -35.00
N PHE A 8 0.30 -32.98 -36.13
CA PHE A 8 -0.14 -31.75 -36.77
C PHE A 8 -0.93 -30.85 -35.80
N CYS A 9 -0.74 -29.54 -35.92
CA CYS A 9 -1.64 -28.52 -35.38
C CYS A 9 -2.73 -28.22 -36.41
N PRO A 10 -4.03 -28.34 -36.10
CA PRO A 10 -5.09 -27.98 -37.04
C PRO A 10 -5.30 -26.46 -37.05
N THR A 11 -5.01 -25.83 -38.18
CA THR A 11 -5.50 -24.48 -38.53
C THR A 11 -6.93 -24.58 -39.07
N PRO A 12 -7.90 -23.80 -38.55
CA PRO A 12 -9.20 -23.71 -39.20
C PRO A 12 -9.10 -22.83 -40.45
N LYS A 13 -9.36 -23.42 -41.61
CA LYS A 13 -9.63 -22.72 -42.88
C LYS A 13 -10.91 -21.90 -42.74
N MET A 14 -10.81 -20.57 -42.80
CA MET A 14 -11.93 -19.72 -43.21
C MET A 14 -11.58 -19.07 -44.55
N LYS A 15 -12.50 -19.26 -45.52
CA LYS A 15 -12.38 -18.86 -46.92
C LYS A 15 -12.16 -17.35 -47.07
N LEU A 16 -11.14 -17.00 -47.85
CA LEU A 16 -10.97 -15.68 -48.47
C LEU A 16 -12.19 -15.36 -49.35
N LYS A 17 -12.82 -14.20 -49.10
CA LYS A 17 -13.44 -13.39 -50.16
C LYS A 17 -12.58 -12.14 -50.30
N LYS A 18 -11.96 -11.98 -51.48
CA LYS A 18 -11.28 -10.76 -51.93
C LYS A 18 -12.27 -9.58 -51.86
N LYS A 19 -11.91 -8.55 -51.12
CA LYS A 19 -12.17 -7.16 -51.53
C LYS A 19 -10.90 -6.36 -51.25
N GLU A 20 -10.36 -5.86 -52.33
CA GLU A 20 -9.21 -4.99 -52.50
C GLU A 20 -9.54 -3.60 -51.95
N CYS A 21 -8.64 -3.01 -51.15
CA CYS A 21 -8.39 -1.56 -51.18
C CYS A 21 -7.18 -1.21 -50.29
N ASP A 22 -6.25 -0.48 -50.88
CA ASP A 22 -5.05 0.11 -50.29
C ASP A 22 -5.31 0.92 -49.01
N LYS A 23 -4.40 0.80 -48.04
CA LYS A 23 -3.61 1.91 -47.47
C LYS A 23 -2.76 1.44 -46.29
N HIS A 24 -1.48 1.77 -46.38
CA HIS A 24 -0.52 1.74 -45.28
C HIS A 24 -0.99 2.61 -44.11
N GLU A 25 -0.98 2.08 -42.89
CA GLU A 25 -0.66 2.88 -41.70
C GLU A 25 -0.18 1.99 -40.54
N THR A 26 1.06 2.25 -40.12
CA THR A 26 1.80 1.58 -39.05
C THR A 26 1.37 2.11 -37.68
N LEU A 27 0.88 1.22 -36.80
CA LEU A 27 0.66 1.50 -35.39
C LEU A 27 1.99 1.52 -34.61
N ASN A 28 2.47 2.72 -34.31
CA ASN A 28 3.58 2.99 -33.38
C ASN A 28 3.06 3.02 -31.92
N TRP A 29 3.65 2.21 -31.04
CA TRP A 29 3.54 2.37 -29.59
C TRP A 29 4.78 3.11 -29.06
N SER A 30 4.66 4.42 -28.88
CA SER A 30 5.66 5.26 -28.21
C SER A 30 5.15 5.69 -26.84
N LEU A 31 5.95 5.40 -25.80
CA LEU A 31 5.80 5.96 -24.45
C LEU A 31 5.93 7.49 -24.50
N SER A 32 4.93 8.21 -24.01
CA SER A 32 4.96 9.65 -23.79
C SER A 32 5.47 9.98 -22.38
N LEU A 33 6.61 10.66 -22.30
CA LEU A 33 7.03 11.46 -21.15
C LEU A 33 6.36 12.86 -21.24
N PRO A 34 6.04 13.53 -20.12
CA PRO A 34 5.30 14.79 -20.14
C PRO A 34 6.22 15.98 -20.45
N LEU A 35 5.84 16.81 -21.43
CA LEU A 35 6.46 18.10 -21.72
C LEU A 35 5.81 19.21 -20.88
N SER A 36 6.67 20.10 -20.39
CA SER A 36 6.39 21.34 -19.66
C SER A 36 5.60 22.36 -20.48
N ALA A 37 4.69 23.07 -19.82
CA ALA A 37 3.82 24.10 -20.39
C ALA A 37 4.58 25.37 -20.80
N VAL A 38 4.23 25.92 -21.97
CA VAL A 38 4.57 27.26 -22.43
C VAL A 38 3.24 27.98 -22.74
N PRO A 39 3.02 29.25 -22.34
CA PRO A 39 1.72 29.91 -22.46
C PRO A 39 1.46 30.42 -23.89
N SER A 40 0.26 30.20 -24.43
CA SER A 40 -0.12 30.66 -25.77
C SER A 40 -0.61 32.12 -25.74
N VAL A 41 0.01 32.96 -26.57
CA VAL A 41 -0.40 34.33 -26.86
C VAL A 41 -1.67 34.34 -27.71
N ALA A 42 -2.63 35.20 -27.35
CA ALA A 42 -3.91 35.37 -28.05
C ALA A 42 -3.75 36.24 -29.31
N MET A 43 -4.30 35.79 -30.45
CA MET A 43 -4.51 36.62 -31.65
C MET A 43 -6.00 36.91 -31.85
N ALA A 44 -6.30 38.17 -32.19
CA ALA A 44 -7.64 38.74 -32.39
C ALA A 44 -8.35 38.21 -33.67
N PRO A 45 -9.71 38.23 -33.74
CA PRO A 45 -10.45 37.62 -34.83
C PRO A 45 -10.63 38.57 -36.03
N LYS A 46 -10.37 38.08 -37.24
CA LYS A 46 -10.76 38.73 -38.50
C LYS A 46 -12.23 38.45 -38.82
N LYS A 47 -12.95 39.51 -39.21
CA LYS A 47 -14.36 39.52 -39.64
C LYS A 47 -14.58 38.72 -40.94
N GLY A 48 -15.71 38.00 -40.98
CA GLY A 48 -16.49 37.87 -42.21
C GLY A 48 -16.57 36.50 -42.89
N VAL A 49 -17.12 35.47 -42.22
CA VAL A 49 -17.87 34.39 -42.90
C VAL A 49 -19.10 34.06 -42.05
N LYS A 50 -20.30 34.19 -42.63
CA LYS A 50 -21.57 33.78 -42.01
C LYS A 50 -21.53 32.27 -41.75
N VAL A 51 -21.41 31.88 -40.48
CA VAL A 51 -21.60 30.48 -40.06
C VAL A 51 -23.10 30.19 -40.12
N VAL A 52 -23.51 29.40 -41.12
CA VAL A 52 -24.83 28.79 -41.17
C VAL A 52 -24.96 27.91 -39.93
N ALA A 53 -25.90 28.24 -39.05
CA ALA A 53 -26.21 27.46 -37.87
C ALA A 53 -26.55 26.02 -38.30
N LYS A 54 -25.68 25.05 -37.98
CA LYS A 54 -26.01 23.63 -38.07
C LYS A 54 -27.21 23.39 -37.15
N LYS A 55 -28.38 23.24 -37.76
CA LYS A 55 -29.63 22.80 -37.12
C LYS A 55 -29.28 21.58 -36.27
N LYS A 56 -29.46 21.66 -34.95
CA LYS A 56 -29.42 20.47 -34.09
C LYS A 56 -30.47 19.51 -34.64
N THR A 57 -30.05 18.44 -35.31
CA THR A 57 -30.93 17.31 -35.59
C THR A 57 -31.43 16.81 -34.24
N GLU A 58 -32.74 16.99 -34.00
CA GLU A 58 -33.42 16.35 -32.88
C GLU A 58 -33.11 14.86 -32.94
N LYS A 59 -32.49 14.33 -31.87
CA LYS A 59 -32.28 12.89 -31.75
C LYS A 59 -33.65 12.27 -31.62
N VAL A 60 -34.11 11.61 -32.68
CA VAL A 60 -35.26 10.71 -32.65
C VAL A 60 -35.00 9.67 -31.55
N THR A 61 -35.57 9.88 -30.37
CA THR A 61 -35.55 8.88 -29.30
C THR A 61 -36.55 7.80 -29.69
N ASN A 62 -36.05 6.78 -30.39
CA ASN A 62 -36.84 5.59 -30.65
C ASN A 62 -37.19 4.93 -29.30
N PRO A 63 -38.48 4.86 -28.90
CA PRO A 63 -38.89 4.35 -27.60
C PRO A 63 -38.56 2.87 -27.39
N LEU A 64 -38.16 2.13 -28.44
CA LEU A 64 -37.74 0.73 -28.36
C LEU A 64 -36.33 0.54 -27.76
N PHE A 65 -35.48 1.57 -27.73
CA PHE A 65 -34.11 1.47 -27.21
C PHE A 65 -33.94 2.23 -25.89
N GLU A 66 -34.32 1.57 -24.80
CA GLU A 66 -34.15 2.09 -23.44
C GLU A 66 -32.68 2.06 -22.99
N ARG A 67 -32.21 3.16 -22.38
CA ARG A 67 -30.90 3.18 -21.72
C ARG A 67 -30.97 2.37 -20.41
N ARG A 68 -30.29 1.22 -20.37
CA ARG A 68 -30.19 0.34 -19.17
C ARG A 68 -28.78 0.38 -18.58
N PRO A 69 -28.40 1.42 -17.82
CA PRO A 69 -27.07 1.51 -17.24
C PRO A 69 -26.87 0.43 -16.18
N LYS A 70 -25.76 -0.28 -16.25
CA LYS A 70 -25.32 -1.21 -15.19
C LYS A 70 -24.29 -0.50 -14.33
N GLN A 71 -24.54 -0.42 -13.03
CA GLN A 71 -23.56 0.05 -12.08
C GLN A 71 -22.63 -1.11 -11.73
N PHE A 72 -21.42 -1.07 -12.29
CA PHE A 72 -20.39 -2.06 -12.00
C PHE A 72 -19.65 -1.66 -10.73
N GLY A 73 -19.65 -2.56 -9.78
CA GLY A 73 -19.10 -2.33 -8.47
C GLY A 73 -19.23 -3.60 -7.66
N ILE A 74 -18.46 -3.62 -6.59
CA ILE A 74 -18.63 -4.52 -5.47
C ILE A 74 -20.11 -4.34 -4.96
N GLY A 75 -20.87 -5.44 -4.84
CA GLY A 75 -22.31 -5.44 -4.55
C GLY A 75 -23.28 -4.99 -5.68
N GLY A 76 -22.76 -4.67 -6.87
CA GLY A 76 -23.55 -4.16 -8.00
C GLY A 76 -23.89 -5.20 -9.08
N ALA A 77 -24.09 -4.73 -10.31
CA ALA A 77 -24.27 -5.63 -11.46
C ALA A 77 -22.99 -6.43 -11.75
N LEU A 78 -23.14 -7.67 -12.26
CA LEU A 78 -22.01 -8.52 -12.63
C LEU A 78 -20.96 -7.74 -13.43
N PRO A 79 -19.69 -7.75 -13.01
CA PRO A 79 -18.65 -6.95 -13.66
C PRO A 79 -18.45 -7.42 -15.10
N PRO A 80 -18.10 -6.52 -16.02
CA PRO A 80 -17.73 -6.93 -17.37
C PRO A 80 -16.46 -7.77 -17.31
N LYS A 81 -16.22 -8.57 -18.36
CA LYS A 81 -14.95 -9.30 -18.51
C LYS A 81 -13.80 -8.29 -18.48
N LYS A 82 -12.85 -8.49 -17.57
CA LYS A 82 -11.64 -7.66 -17.42
C LYS A 82 -10.43 -8.44 -17.90
N ASP A 83 -9.34 -7.73 -18.20
CA ASP A 83 -8.05 -8.37 -18.44
C ASP A 83 -7.52 -8.99 -17.14
N LEU A 84 -7.55 -10.31 -17.08
CA LEU A 84 -7.06 -11.10 -15.95
C LEU A 84 -5.61 -11.54 -16.13
N THR A 85 -4.92 -11.16 -17.21
CA THR A 85 -3.57 -11.64 -17.56
C THR A 85 -2.58 -11.59 -16.39
N ARG A 86 -2.64 -10.55 -15.56
CA ARG A 86 -1.78 -10.43 -14.37
C ARG A 86 -2.10 -11.45 -13.26
N TYR A 87 -3.36 -11.83 -13.11
CA TYR A 87 -3.90 -12.63 -12.00
C TYR A 87 -4.10 -14.10 -12.35
N ILE A 88 -3.98 -14.47 -13.64
CA ILE A 88 -4.05 -15.86 -14.10
C ILE A 88 -2.97 -16.71 -13.41
N LYS A 89 -3.35 -17.95 -13.07
CA LYS A 89 -2.41 -19.01 -12.68
C LYS A 89 -1.62 -19.47 -13.90
N TRP A 90 -0.42 -18.92 -14.06
CA TRP A 90 0.43 -19.25 -15.20
C TRP A 90 0.96 -20.70 -15.15
N PRO A 91 1.06 -21.38 -16.32
CA PRO A 91 1.76 -22.66 -16.44
C PRO A 91 3.16 -22.64 -15.82
N LYS A 92 3.62 -23.80 -15.34
CA LYS A 92 4.90 -23.94 -14.60
C LYS A 92 6.10 -23.41 -15.40
N SER A 93 6.17 -23.68 -16.70
CA SER A 93 7.24 -23.21 -17.59
C SER A 93 7.35 -21.67 -17.62
N ILE A 94 6.22 -20.98 -17.76
CA ILE A 94 6.15 -19.50 -17.77
C ILE A 94 6.56 -18.94 -16.41
N ARG A 95 6.10 -19.56 -15.31
CA ARG A 95 6.49 -19.15 -13.95
C ARG A 95 7.99 -19.26 -13.75
N LEU A 96 8.60 -20.40 -14.11
CA LEU A 96 10.04 -20.62 -13.97
C LEU A 96 10.87 -19.63 -14.81
N GLN A 97 10.48 -19.37 -16.05
CA GLN A 97 11.16 -18.38 -16.90
C GLN A 97 11.09 -16.96 -16.31
N ARG A 98 9.92 -16.55 -15.82
CA ARG A 98 9.74 -15.24 -15.16
C ARG A 98 10.51 -15.15 -13.84
N GLN A 99 10.50 -16.21 -13.03
CA GLN A 99 11.28 -16.30 -11.79
C GLN A 99 12.79 -16.24 -12.05
N LYS A 100 13.31 -16.98 -13.04
CA LYS A 100 14.73 -16.90 -13.46
C LYS A 100 15.12 -15.45 -13.81
N ARG A 101 14.26 -14.73 -14.55
CA ARG A 101 14.49 -13.30 -14.85
C ARG A 101 14.47 -12.41 -13.61
N ILE A 102 13.50 -12.61 -12.71
CA ILE A 102 13.40 -11.84 -11.46
C ILE A 102 14.62 -12.08 -10.57
N LEU A 103 15.03 -13.33 -10.39
CA LEU A 103 16.21 -13.68 -9.58
C LEU A 103 17.48 -12.99 -10.12
N LYS A 104 17.71 -13.01 -11.43
CA LYS A 104 18.83 -12.29 -12.07
C LYS A 104 18.81 -10.77 -11.82
N GLN A 105 17.63 -10.16 -11.66
CA GLN A 105 17.52 -8.73 -11.33
C GLN A 105 17.73 -8.44 -9.85
N ARG A 106 17.30 -9.36 -8.97
CA ARG A 106 17.31 -9.18 -7.51
C ARG A 106 18.68 -9.49 -6.90
N LEU A 107 19.33 -10.55 -7.38
CA LEU A 107 20.65 -10.96 -6.90
C LEU A 107 21.73 -9.97 -7.37
N LYS A 108 22.82 -9.91 -6.62
CA LYS A 108 24.01 -9.14 -7.00
C LYS A 108 24.78 -9.93 -8.05
N VAL A 109 24.91 -9.37 -9.25
CA VAL A 109 25.51 -10.04 -10.42
C VAL A 109 26.97 -9.61 -10.57
N PRO A 110 27.93 -10.56 -10.63
CA PRO A 110 29.35 -10.24 -10.82
C PRO A 110 29.61 -9.43 -12.10
N PRO A 111 30.62 -8.55 -12.12
CA PRO A 111 30.97 -7.73 -13.28
C PRO A 111 31.21 -8.54 -14.57
N ALA A 112 31.85 -9.71 -14.47
CA ALA A 112 32.11 -10.61 -15.59
C ALA A 112 30.83 -11.11 -16.29
N LEU A 113 29.70 -11.17 -15.59
CA LEU A 113 28.40 -11.50 -16.18
C LEU A 113 27.62 -10.23 -16.54
N ASN A 114 27.75 -9.17 -15.74
CA ASN A 114 27.05 -7.91 -15.93
C ASN A 114 27.45 -7.21 -17.22
N GLN A 115 28.68 -7.41 -17.73
CA GLN A 115 29.12 -6.85 -19.02
C GLN A 115 28.19 -7.22 -20.18
N PHE A 116 27.57 -8.41 -20.17
CA PHE A 116 26.62 -8.84 -21.21
C PHE A 116 25.28 -8.09 -21.18
N THR A 117 24.99 -7.33 -20.12
CA THR A 117 23.84 -6.42 -20.09
C THR A 117 24.09 -5.15 -20.89
N LYS A 118 25.37 -4.81 -21.16
CA LYS A 118 25.79 -3.67 -21.95
C LYS A 118 25.95 -4.12 -23.39
N THR A 119 24.97 -3.76 -24.21
CA THR A 119 24.95 -4.10 -25.62
C THR A 119 25.10 -2.84 -26.46
N LEU A 120 25.59 -3.02 -27.68
CA LEU A 120 25.63 -1.99 -28.71
C LEU A 120 24.28 -1.28 -28.83
N ASP A 121 24.30 0.03 -29.03
CA ASP A 121 23.08 0.83 -29.24
C ASP A 121 22.37 0.41 -30.54
N LYS A 122 21.09 0.77 -30.66
CA LYS A 122 20.25 0.33 -31.77
C LYS A 122 20.77 0.80 -33.13
N ASN A 123 21.33 2.00 -33.20
CA ASN A 123 21.73 2.62 -34.46
C ASN A 123 23.04 1.99 -34.96
N LEU A 124 24.06 1.94 -34.10
CA LEU A 124 25.34 1.30 -34.42
C LEU A 124 25.18 -0.20 -34.70
N ALA A 125 24.29 -0.88 -33.97
CA ALA A 125 23.95 -2.27 -34.28
C ALA A 125 23.32 -2.42 -35.67
N THR A 126 22.44 -1.50 -36.07
CA THR A 126 21.81 -1.58 -37.40
C THR A 126 22.84 -1.40 -38.51
N GLN A 127 23.78 -0.46 -38.36
CA GLN A 127 24.90 -0.28 -39.29
C GLN A 127 25.79 -1.52 -39.37
N LEU A 128 26.20 -2.05 -38.21
CA LEU A 128 26.99 -3.28 -38.13
C LEU A 128 26.30 -4.47 -38.82
N PHE A 129 25.01 -4.68 -38.55
CA PHE A 129 24.27 -5.79 -39.18
C PHE A 129 24.10 -5.59 -40.69
N LYS A 130 23.92 -4.35 -41.19
CA LYS A 130 23.91 -4.07 -42.64
C LYS A 130 25.23 -4.49 -43.27
N LEU A 131 26.36 -4.14 -42.65
CA LEU A 131 27.68 -4.55 -43.12
C LEU A 131 27.83 -6.08 -43.09
N LEU A 132 27.52 -6.73 -41.97
CA LEU A 132 27.61 -8.19 -41.83
C LEU A 132 26.76 -8.94 -42.87
N MET A 133 25.61 -8.39 -43.26
CA MET A 133 24.75 -8.97 -44.30
C MET A 133 25.34 -8.88 -45.71
N LYS A 134 26.30 -7.99 -45.98
CA LYS A 134 27.06 -7.97 -47.25
C LYS A 134 28.07 -9.13 -47.33
N TYR A 135 28.58 -9.60 -46.19
CA TYR A 135 29.64 -10.60 -46.07
C TYR A 135 29.12 -11.99 -45.66
N ARG A 136 27.87 -12.32 -45.99
CA ARG A 136 27.28 -13.61 -45.58
C ARG A 136 28.01 -14.78 -46.22
N PRO A 137 28.21 -15.89 -45.47
CA PRO A 137 28.70 -17.12 -46.06
C PRO A 137 27.67 -17.69 -47.05
N GLU A 138 28.16 -18.48 -48.00
CA GLU A 138 27.31 -19.16 -48.99
C GLU A 138 26.28 -20.07 -48.31
N ASP A 139 25.06 -20.08 -48.86
CA ASP A 139 24.06 -21.06 -48.49
C ASP A 139 24.33 -22.40 -49.20
N LYS A 140 23.57 -23.44 -48.81
CA LYS A 140 23.78 -24.79 -49.36
C LYS A 140 23.51 -24.85 -50.87
N ALA A 141 22.56 -24.05 -51.37
CA ALA A 141 22.21 -23.99 -52.78
C ALA A 141 23.33 -23.33 -53.60
N ALA A 142 23.78 -22.12 -53.23
CA ALA A 142 24.88 -21.43 -53.90
C ALA A 142 26.18 -22.24 -53.84
N LYS A 143 26.45 -22.94 -52.72
CA LYS A 143 27.60 -23.84 -52.63
C LYS A 143 27.49 -25.00 -53.62
N LYS A 144 26.31 -25.61 -53.77
CA LYS A 144 26.06 -26.69 -54.74
C LYS A 144 26.27 -26.19 -56.17
N ASP A 145 25.71 -25.03 -56.51
CA ASP A 145 25.82 -24.44 -57.84
C ASP A 145 27.27 -24.07 -58.18
N ARG A 146 28.02 -23.52 -57.22
CA ARG A 146 29.44 -23.23 -57.39
C ARG A 146 30.26 -24.49 -57.62
N LEU A 147 30.01 -25.55 -56.83
CA LEU A 147 30.72 -26.82 -56.99
C LEU A 147 30.38 -27.48 -58.33
N LEU A 148 29.13 -27.42 -58.78
CA LEU A 148 28.68 -27.95 -60.06
C LEU A 148 29.32 -27.20 -61.23
N LYS A 149 29.33 -25.86 -61.19
CA LYS A 149 30.02 -25.02 -62.19
C LYS A 149 31.54 -25.26 -62.20
N LYS A 150 32.13 -25.44 -61.02
CA LYS A 150 33.56 -25.74 -60.89
C LYS A 150 33.90 -27.11 -61.48
N ALA A 151 33.12 -28.14 -61.16
CA ALA A 151 33.29 -29.48 -61.70
C ALA A 151 33.12 -29.50 -63.24
N GLN A 152 32.16 -28.75 -63.78
CA GLN A 152 31.98 -28.58 -65.23
C GLN A 152 33.18 -27.88 -65.88
N ALA A 153 33.68 -26.78 -65.30
CA ALA A 153 34.83 -26.06 -65.82
C ALA A 153 36.12 -26.89 -65.78
N GLU A 154 36.31 -27.69 -64.72
CA GLU A 154 37.44 -28.62 -64.60
C GLU A 154 37.32 -29.79 -65.58
N ALA A 155 36.13 -30.32 -65.82
CA ALA A 155 35.90 -31.34 -66.85
C ALA A 155 36.14 -30.81 -68.28
N GLU A 156 35.91 -29.52 -68.53
CA GLU A 156 36.21 -28.84 -69.80
C GLU A 156 37.68 -28.40 -69.94
N GLY A 157 38.55 -28.71 -68.97
CA GLY A 157 39.98 -28.38 -69.03
C GLY A 157 40.34 -26.90 -68.85
N LYS A 158 39.41 -26.06 -68.37
CA LYS A 158 39.67 -24.63 -68.10
C LYS A 158 40.30 -24.46 -66.70
N PRO A 159 41.36 -23.64 -66.54
CA PRO A 159 41.99 -23.40 -65.24
C PRO A 159 41.02 -22.70 -64.27
N SER A 160 40.79 -23.32 -63.10
CA SER A 160 39.82 -22.84 -62.11
C SER A 160 40.42 -21.81 -61.12
N GLU A 161 40.67 -20.57 -61.57
CA GLU A 161 41.06 -19.48 -60.65
C GLU A 161 39.87 -19.00 -59.81
N SER A 162 39.64 -19.61 -58.64
CA SER A 162 38.68 -19.10 -57.67
C SER A 162 39.35 -18.23 -56.61
N LYS A 163 39.17 -16.91 -56.69
CA LYS A 163 39.54 -15.97 -55.60
C LYS A 163 38.82 -16.38 -54.30
N LYS A 164 39.56 -16.46 -53.19
CA LYS A 164 38.98 -16.84 -51.88
C LYS A 164 37.90 -15.84 -51.47
N PRO A 165 36.64 -16.28 -51.25
CA PRO A 165 35.56 -15.37 -50.89
C PRO A 165 35.77 -14.79 -49.49
N ILE A 166 35.63 -13.47 -49.38
CA ILE A 166 35.67 -12.76 -48.10
C ILE A 166 34.29 -12.91 -47.45
N VAL A 167 34.24 -13.67 -46.36
CA VAL A 167 33.00 -14.02 -45.66
C VAL A 167 33.16 -13.84 -44.15
N VAL A 168 32.05 -13.56 -43.47
CA VAL A 168 31.96 -13.59 -42.02
C VAL A 168 32.30 -15.00 -41.53
N LYS A 169 33.22 -15.07 -40.57
CA LYS A 169 33.60 -16.30 -39.89
C LYS A 169 32.67 -16.54 -38.71
N TYR A 170 32.31 -17.80 -38.49
CA TYR A 170 31.38 -18.20 -37.46
C TYR A 170 31.78 -19.54 -36.86
N GLY A 171 31.17 -19.86 -35.72
CA GLY A 171 31.50 -21.03 -34.91
C GLY A 171 32.48 -20.67 -33.81
N LEU A 172 32.17 -21.08 -32.58
CA LEU A 172 32.91 -20.65 -31.39
C LEU A 172 34.40 -20.99 -31.50
N ASN A 173 34.74 -22.27 -31.72
CA ASN A 173 36.13 -22.73 -31.83
C ASN A 173 36.91 -22.03 -32.96
N HIS A 174 36.26 -21.82 -34.11
CA HIS A 174 36.89 -21.16 -35.25
C HIS A 174 37.15 -19.69 -34.96
N VAL A 175 36.20 -18.98 -34.34
CA VAL A 175 36.38 -17.59 -33.93
C VAL A 175 37.48 -17.48 -32.87
N THR A 176 37.52 -18.38 -31.89
CA THR A 176 38.61 -18.44 -30.88
C THR A 176 39.98 -18.55 -31.54
N TYR A 177 40.14 -19.52 -32.46
CA TYR A 177 41.38 -19.72 -33.19
C TYR A 177 41.81 -18.46 -33.96
N LEU A 178 40.86 -17.78 -34.60
CA LEU A 178 41.17 -16.54 -35.34
C LEU A 178 41.60 -15.37 -34.43
N ILE A 179 41.06 -15.31 -33.21
CA ILE A 179 41.46 -14.31 -32.21
C ILE A 179 42.87 -14.61 -31.70
N GLU A 180 43.16 -15.88 -31.37
CA GLU A 180 44.48 -16.32 -30.90
C GLU A 180 45.57 -16.11 -31.96
N GLN A 181 45.23 -16.28 -33.23
CA GLN A 181 46.13 -16.03 -34.35
C GLN A 181 46.22 -14.54 -34.75
N ASN A 182 45.54 -13.65 -34.02
CA ASN A 182 45.43 -12.22 -34.31
C ASN A 182 44.98 -11.89 -35.76
N LYS A 183 44.15 -12.77 -36.34
CA LYS A 183 43.57 -12.62 -37.69
C LYS A 183 42.19 -11.97 -37.67
N ALA A 184 41.58 -11.88 -36.50
CA ALA A 184 40.28 -11.26 -36.29
C ALA A 184 40.41 -9.73 -36.22
N GLN A 185 39.69 -9.00 -37.08
CA GLN A 185 39.62 -7.53 -37.02
C GLN A 185 38.47 -7.04 -36.13
N LEU A 186 37.36 -7.77 -36.10
CA LEU A 186 36.22 -7.48 -35.23
C LEU A 186 35.58 -8.79 -34.75
N VAL A 187 35.23 -8.84 -33.46
CA VAL A 187 34.47 -9.94 -32.86
C VAL A 187 33.11 -9.44 -32.38
N VAL A 188 32.04 -10.15 -32.76
CA VAL A 188 30.67 -9.84 -32.39
C VAL A 188 30.11 -10.97 -31.54
N ILE A 189 29.73 -10.67 -30.30
CA ILE A 189 29.30 -11.65 -29.29
C ILE A 189 27.80 -11.46 -29.00
N ALA A 190 27.02 -12.54 -28.95
CA ALA A 190 25.63 -12.45 -28.53
C ALA A 190 25.49 -12.37 -26.99
N HIS A 191 24.57 -11.54 -26.51
CA HIS A 191 24.31 -11.39 -25.07
C HIS A 191 23.48 -12.51 -24.41
N ASP A 192 22.75 -13.31 -25.20
CA ASP A 192 21.71 -14.25 -24.78
C ASP A 192 22.09 -15.73 -25.05
N VAL A 193 23.39 -16.00 -25.03
CA VAL A 193 23.93 -17.37 -25.09
C VAL A 193 23.65 -18.07 -23.75
N ASP A 194 23.20 -19.32 -23.83
CA ASP A 194 22.90 -20.19 -22.69
C ASP A 194 23.40 -21.59 -23.09
N PRO A 195 24.37 -22.19 -22.38
CA PRO A 195 25.09 -21.70 -21.19
C PRO A 195 26.01 -20.49 -21.46
N ILE A 196 26.13 -19.57 -20.50
CA ILE A 196 26.90 -18.30 -20.65
C ILE A 196 28.41 -18.52 -20.61
N GLU A 197 28.84 -19.62 -20.01
CA GLU A 197 30.21 -20.10 -19.85
C GLU A 197 30.92 -20.23 -21.20
N LEU A 198 30.16 -20.48 -22.28
CA LEU A 198 30.68 -20.57 -23.64
C LEU A 198 31.26 -19.25 -24.15
N VAL A 199 30.78 -18.11 -23.66
CA VAL A 199 31.17 -16.79 -24.18
C VAL A 199 31.71 -15.84 -23.12
N VAL A 200 31.61 -16.18 -21.83
CA VAL A 200 32.00 -15.29 -20.72
C VAL A 200 33.47 -14.86 -20.77
N TRP A 201 34.35 -15.72 -21.31
CA TRP A 201 35.78 -15.50 -21.42
C TRP A 201 36.18 -14.77 -22.72
N LEU A 202 35.30 -14.71 -23.74
CA LEU A 202 35.63 -14.09 -25.04
C LEU A 202 36.02 -12.61 -24.95
N PRO A 203 35.32 -11.74 -24.19
CA PRO A 203 35.74 -10.35 -24.02
C PRO A 203 37.16 -10.22 -23.43
N ALA A 204 37.53 -11.09 -22.50
CA ALA A 204 38.85 -11.09 -21.89
C ALA A 204 39.93 -11.53 -22.89
N LEU A 205 39.64 -12.55 -23.71
CA LEU A 205 40.53 -13.01 -24.78
C LEU A 205 40.73 -11.91 -25.84
N CYS A 206 39.64 -11.30 -26.32
CA CYS A 206 39.71 -10.24 -27.31
C CYS A 206 40.57 -9.07 -26.82
N ARG A 207 40.42 -8.66 -25.54
CA ARG A 207 41.25 -7.62 -24.95
C ARG A 207 42.72 -8.02 -24.85
N LYS A 208 43.03 -9.26 -24.45
CA LYS A 208 44.42 -9.75 -24.34
C LYS A 208 45.13 -9.75 -25.70
N MET A 209 44.40 -10.04 -26.77
CA MET A 209 44.90 -10.01 -28.14
C MET A 209 44.71 -8.65 -28.83
N GLU A 210 44.25 -7.62 -28.11
CA GLU A 210 43.95 -6.28 -28.62
C GLU A 210 42.94 -6.21 -29.77
N VAL A 211 42.09 -7.23 -29.89
CA VAL A 211 41.03 -7.31 -30.91
C VAL A 211 39.78 -6.54 -30.43
N PRO A 212 39.25 -5.60 -31.24
CA PRO A 212 37.98 -4.94 -30.95
C PRO A 212 36.82 -5.94 -30.86
N TYR A 213 36.02 -5.84 -29.80
CA TYR A 213 34.84 -6.69 -29.63
C TYR A 213 33.59 -5.87 -29.30
N CYS A 214 32.42 -6.39 -29.67
CA CYS A 214 31.16 -5.84 -29.26
C CYS A 214 30.18 -6.92 -28.80
N ILE A 215 29.27 -6.54 -27.91
CA ILE A 215 28.17 -7.39 -27.46
C ILE A 215 26.87 -6.88 -28.08
N VAL A 216 26.13 -7.77 -28.74
CA VAL A 216 24.89 -7.42 -29.45
C VAL A 216 23.68 -8.19 -28.90
N LYS A 217 22.50 -7.60 -29.10
CA LYS A 217 21.22 -8.22 -28.73
C LYS A 217 20.79 -9.27 -29.75
N GLY A 218 20.67 -10.52 -29.29
CA GLY A 218 19.99 -11.62 -29.98
C GLY A 218 20.94 -12.52 -30.77
N LYS A 219 21.17 -13.74 -30.26
CA LYS A 219 21.91 -14.81 -30.97
C LYS A 219 21.21 -15.30 -32.25
N SER A 220 19.89 -15.15 -32.32
CA SER A 220 19.10 -15.43 -33.53
C SER A 220 19.41 -14.43 -34.66
N ARG A 221 19.67 -13.17 -34.33
CA ARG A 221 20.08 -12.15 -35.31
C ARG A 221 21.45 -12.47 -35.90
N LEU A 222 22.40 -12.92 -35.08
CA LEU A 222 23.69 -13.43 -35.57
C LEU A 222 23.50 -14.69 -36.43
N GLY A 223 22.64 -15.61 -36.02
CA GLY A 223 22.32 -16.82 -36.79
C GLY A 223 21.79 -16.50 -38.18
N THR A 224 20.93 -15.48 -38.29
CA THR A 224 20.36 -15.05 -39.56
C THR A 224 21.45 -14.67 -40.56
N VAL A 225 22.49 -13.95 -40.14
CA VAL A 225 23.63 -13.58 -41.00
C VAL A 225 24.27 -14.82 -41.63
N VAL A 226 24.44 -15.90 -40.87
CA VAL A 226 25.18 -17.10 -41.31
C VAL A 226 24.31 -18.29 -41.71
N HIS A 227 23.02 -18.04 -42.00
CA HIS A 227 22.07 -19.08 -42.39
C HIS A 227 21.88 -20.19 -41.33
N GLN A 228 21.95 -19.82 -40.05
CA GLN A 228 21.74 -20.71 -38.91
C GLN A 228 20.59 -20.22 -38.03
N LYS A 229 19.97 -21.12 -37.24
CA LYS A 229 18.94 -20.72 -36.27
C LYS A 229 19.49 -19.75 -35.22
N THR A 230 20.73 -19.97 -34.80
CA THR A 230 21.43 -19.16 -33.79
C THR A 230 22.94 -19.22 -34.02
N ALA A 231 23.65 -18.14 -33.70
CA ALA A 231 25.11 -18.13 -33.60
C ALA A 231 25.55 -17.43 -32.31
N ALA A 232 26.55 -17.97 -31.61
CA ALA A 232 27.05 -17.41 -30.36
C ALA A 232 27.98 -16.21 -30.59
N CYS A 233 28.85 -16.31 -31.59
CA CYS A 233 29.78 -15.26 -31.99
C CYS A 233 30.01 -15.27 -33.49
N LEU A 234 30.35 -14.11 -34.05
CA LEU A 234 30.79 -13.90 -35.42
C LEU A 234 32.11 -13.13 -35.42
N CYS A 235 32.90 -13.28 -36.49
CA CYS A 235 34.17 -12.59 -36.66
C CYS A 235 34.35 -12.11 -38.11
N LEU A 236 34.90 -10.91 -38.28
CA LEU A 236 35.40 -10.41 -39.56
C LEU A 236 36.93 -10.47 -39.56
N THR A 237 37.51 -11.11 -40.57
CA THR A 237 38.99 -11.19 -40.74
C THR A 237 39.51 -10.14 -41.71
N THR A 238 38.78 -9.92 -42.79
CA THR A 238 39.11 -8.96 -43.84
C THR A 238 37.82 -8.37 -44.41
N VAL A 239 37.91 -7.17 -44.95
CA VAL A 239 36.79 -6.41 -45.55
C VAL A 239 37.25 -5.92 -46.93
N LYS A 240 36.34 -5.82 -47.89
CA LYS A 240 36.64 -5.26 -49.22
C LYS A 240 37.04 -3.79 -49.08
N ASN A 241 37.84 -3.29 -50.03
CA ASN A 241 38.32 -1.91 -50.00
C ASN A 241 37.18 -0.87 -49.98
N GLU A 242 36.07 -1.15 -50.67
CA GLU A 242 34.87 -0.29 -50.72
C GLU A 242 34.23 -0.06 -49.34
N ASP A 243 34.21 -1.09 -48.49
CA ASP A 243 33.56 -1.03 -47.17
C ASP A 243 34.54 -0.62 -46.05
N LYS A 244 35.84 -0.44 -46.36
CA LYS A 244 36.90 -0.21 -45.36
C LYS A 244 36.66 1.06 -44.53
N LEU A 245 36.16 2.13 -45.16
CA LEU A 245 35.84 3.39 -44.48
C LEU A 245 34.65 3.25 -43.52
N GLU A 246 33.58 2.57 -43.94
CA GLU A 246 32.40 2.30 -43.09
C GLU A 246 32.80 1.40 -41.91
N PHE A 247 33.58 0.36 -42.18
CA PHE A 247 34.07 -0.57 -41.16
C PHE A 247 34.98 0.12 -40.13
N SER A 248 35.89 1.00 -40.56
CA SER A 248 36.78 1.74 -39.64
C SER A 248 36.00 2.62 -38.67
N LYS A 249 34.95 3.32 -39.14
CA LYS A 249 34.07 4.14 -38.28
C LYS A 249 33.34 3.30 -37.23
N ILE A 250 32.82 2.15 -37.65
CA ILE A 250 32.14 1.21 -36.76
C ILE A 250 33.12 0.65 -35.72
N LEU A 251 34.33 0.28 -36.15
CA LEU A 251 35.39 -0.23 -35.27
C LEU A 251 35.77 0.77 -34.17
N GLU A 252 36.00 2.03 -34.53
CA GLU A 252 36.36 3.08 -33.58
C GLU A 252 35.25 3.29 -32.54
N ALA A 253 34.00 3.37 -32.99
CA ALA A 253 32.84 3.49 -32.10
C ALA A 253 32.68 2.27 -31.18
N ILE A 254 33.01 1.07 -31.65
CA ILE A 254 32.98 -0.16 -30.85
C ILE A 254 34.11 -0.15 -29.80
N LYS A 255 35.33 0.19 -30.20
CA LYS A 255 36.50 0.22 -29.32
C LYS A 255 36.28 1.18 -28.15
N ALA A 256 35.77 2.38 -28.45
CA ALA A 256 35.42 3.39 -27.45
C ALA A 256 34.29 2.96 -26.49
N ASN A 257 33.41 2.04 -26.92
CA ASN A 257 32.27 1.60 -26.10
C ASN A 257 32.55 0.34 -25.27
N PHE A 258 33.50 -0.50 -25.67
CA PHE A 258 33.77 -1.80 -25.06
C PHE A 258 35.21 -1.96 -24.57
N ASN A 259 36.19 -1.88 -25.47
CA ASN A 259 37.59 -2.12 -25.14
C ASN A 259 38.11 -1.04 -24.17
N ASP A 260 37.85 0.24 -24.46
CA ASP A 260 38.40 1.37 -23.69
C ASP A 260 37.64 1.57 -22.36
N LYS A 261 36.36 1.16 -22.30
CA LYS A 261 35.52 1.22 -21.08
C LYS A 261 35.62 0.00 -20.18
N TYR A 262 36.52 -0.94 -20.47
CA TYR A 262 36.63 -2.20 -19.75
C TYR A 262 36.85 -2.01 -18.24
N GLU A 263 37.73 -1.08 -17.84
CA GLU A 263 38.04 -0.86 -16.42
C GLU A 263 36.83 -0.34 -15.62
N GLU A 264 35.94 0.44 -16.25
CA GLU A 264 34.66 0.82 -15.64
C GLU A 264 33.77 -0.42 -15.47
N TYR A 265 33.62 -1.22 -16.53
CA TYR A 265 32.74 -2.39 -16.50
C TYR A 265 33.22 -3.48 -15.55
N ARG A 266 34.54 -3.67 -15.39
CA ARG A 266 35.13 -4.64 -14.46
C ARG A 266 34.78 -4.33 -12.99
N LYS A 267 34.59 -3.06 -12.65
CA LYS A 267 34.25 -2.62 -11.28
C LYS A 267 32.74 -2.59 -11.03
N LYS A 268 31.93 -2.57 -12.09
CA LYS A 268 30.48 -2.36 -12.01
C LYS A 268 29.71 -3.67 -11.82
N TRP A 269 29.31 -3.92 -10.60
CA TRP A 269 28.38 -5.00 -10.27
C TRP A 269 26.97 -4.71 -10.80
N GLY A 270 26.27 -5.75 -11.23
CA GLY A 270 24.90 -5.67 -11.71
C GLY A 270 23.87 -6.14 -10.69
N GLY A 271 22.60 -6.01 -11.04
CA GLY A 271 21.48 -6.52 -10.23
C GLY A 271 21.20 -5.68 -8.99
N GLY A 272 20.73 -6.31 -7.91
CA GLY A 272 20.31 -5.61 -6.68
C GLY A 272 19.07 -4.72 -6.85
N ILE A 273 18.33 -4.88 -7.96
CA ILE A 273 17.15 -4.06 -8.25
C ILE A 273 16.03 -4.55 -7.34
N MET A 274 15.46 -3.71 -6.48
CA MET A 274 14.27 -4.06 -5.68
C MET A 274 12.99 -4.16 -6.52
N GLY A 275 11.97 -4.86 -6.02
CA GLY A 275 10.67 -4.94 -6.71
C GLY A 275 9.90 -3.62 -6.64
N SER A 276 9.09 -3.32 -7.66
CA SER A 276 8.34 -2.06 -7.73
C SER A 276 7.46 -1.81 -6.51
N LYS A 277 6.80 -2.85 -5.97
CA LYS A 277 6.03 -2.75 -4.71
C LYS A 277 6.91 -2.38 -3.51
N SER A 278 8.10 -3.01 -3.40
CA SER A 278 9.04 -2.74 -2.32
C SER A 278 9.63 -1.34 -2.44
N GLN A 279 10.01 -0.93 -3.66
CA GLN A 279 10.49 0.43 -3.94
C GLN A 279 9.40 1.46 -3.62
N ALA A 280 8.14 1.21 -3.98
CA ALA A 280 7.02 2.06 -3.64
C ALA A 280 6.83 2.15 -2.12
N LYS A 281 6.94 1.04 -1.38
CA LYS A 281 6.87 1.03 0.10
C LYS A 281 8.00 1.85 0.72
N THR A 282 9.23 1.73 0.21
CA THR A 282 10.37 2.53 0.68
C THR A 282 10.22 4.00 0.33
N LYS A 283 9.76 4.31 -0.88
CA LYS A 283 9.49 5.69 -1.33
C LYS A 283 8.35 6.33 -0.55
N ALA A 284 7.35 5.55 -0.17
CA ALA A 284 6.28 5.99 0.72
C ALA A 284 6.75 6.19 2.17
N LYS A 285 8.01 5.91 2.52
CA LYS A 285 8.59 6.14 3.84
C LYS A 285 9.73 7.16 3.71
N GLU A 286 9.37 8.43 3.57
CA GLU A 286 10.37 9.51 3.60
C GLU A 286 10.62 9.93 5.06
N ARG A 287 11.91 10.04 5.40
CA ARG A 287 12.39 10.41 6.73
C ARG A 287 12.98 11.81 6.64
N GLU A 288 12.68 12.64 7.62
CA GLU A 288 13.09 14.04 7.67
C GLU A 288 13.55 14.39 9.08
N TYR A 289 14.46 15.35 9.18
CA TYR A 289 14.90 15.91 10.45
C TYR A 289 14.54 17.39 10.45
N ILE A 290 13.82 17.81 11.47
CA ILE A 290 13.40 19.20 11.68
C ILE A 290 14.07 19.74 12.94
N ARG A 291 14.30 21.04 13.01
CA ARG A 291 14.83 21.69 14.21
C ARG A 291 13.73 22.49 14.88
N ASN A 292 13.45 22.22 16.15
CA ASN A 292 12.46 22.98 16.89
C ASN A 292 13.00 24.35 17.34
N SER A 293 12.12 25.19 17.89
CA SER A 293 12.44 26.54 18.38
C SER A 293 13.51 26.56 19.49
N ARG A 294 13.74 25.42 20.15
CA ARG A 294 14.77 25.24 21.20
C ARG A 294 16.10 24.71 20.66
N GLY A 295 16.23 24.55 19.34
CA GLY A 295 17.47 24.08 18.68
C GLY A 295 17.66 22.56 18.67
N VAL A 296 16.69 21.79 19.16
CA VAL A 296 16.74 20.33 19.21
C VAL A 296 16.32 19.75 17.85
N GLU A 297 17.08 18.78 17.37
CA GLU A 297 16.78 18.05 16.14
C GLU A 297 15.76 16.93 16.43
N LEU A 298 14.59 17.04 15.81
CA LEU A 298 13.48 16.10 15.89
C LEU A 298 13.37 15.32 14.59
N PHE A 299 13.09 14.03 14.71
CA PHE A 299 12.87 13.15 13.58
C PHE A 299 11.40 13.13 13.19
N ALA A 300 11.12 13.13 11.90
CA ALA A 300 9.78 13.01 11.35
C ALA A 300 9.71 11.98 10.21
N CYS A 301 8.54 11.39 10.05
CA CYS A 301 8.19 10.49 8.95
C CYS A 301 6.98 11.02 8.19
N ARG A 302 6.97 10.79 6.89
CA ARG A 302 5.79 11.01 6.06
C ARG A 302 5.50 9.82 5.15
N TRP A 303 4.21 9.52 5.06
CA TRP A 303 3.62 8.53 4.18
C TRP A 303 2.61 9.22 3.28
N VAL A 304 3.02 9.46 2.03
CA VAL A 304 2.25 10.25 1.07
C VAL A 304 1.76 9.33 -0.06
N PRO A 305 0.47 9.40 -0.44
CA PRO A 305 -0.07 8.64 -1.56
C PRO A 305 0.55 9.10 -2.88
N SER A 306 0.47 8.25 -3.92
CA SER A 306 0.95 8.62 -5.26
C SER A 306 0.04 9.64 -5.97
N SER A 307 -1.21 9.78 -5.53
CA SER A 307 -2.20 10.76 -6.02
C SER A 307 -2.32 11.95 -5.07
N SER A 308 -3.05 13.00 -5.47
CA SER A 308 -3.40 14.11 -4.55
C SER A 308 -4.10 13.55 -3.31
N PRO A 309 -3.66 13.89 -2.08
CA PRO A 309 -4.25 13.34 -0.88
C PRO A 309 -5.66 13.86 -0.65
N ARG A 310 -6.53 13.01 -0.10
CA ARG A 310 -7.91 13.36 0.26
C ARG A 310 -7.94 14.29 1.47
N ALA A 311 -7.15 13.97 2.49
CA ALA A 311 -6.92 14.79 3.67
C ALA A 311 -5.54 14.50 4.29
N LEU A 312 -5.17 15.29 5.28
CA LEU A 312 -3.95 15.14 6.07
C LEU A 312 -4.27 14.46 7.41
N ILE A 313 -3.41 13.52 7.81
CA ILE A 313 -3.50 12.85 9.11
C ILE A 313 -2.16 13.02 9.85
N PHE A 314 -2.23 13.53 11.07
CA PHE A 314 -1.05 13.79 11.89
C PHE A 314 -1.00 12.82 13.07
N LEU A 315 0.05 12.00 13.12
CA LEU A 315 0.25 10.90 14.06
C LEU A 315 1.00 11.38 15.31
N CYS A 316 0.36 11.26 16.47
CA CYS A 316 0.92 11.47 17.79
C CYS A 316 1.13 10.12 18.48
N HIS A 317 2.38 9.70 18.65
CA HIS A 317 2.73 8.42 19.29
C HIS A 317 2.62 8.47 20.82
N GLY A 318 2.51 7.29 21.46
CA GLY A 318 2.46 7.11 22.91
C GLY A 318 3.82 7.26 23.62
N TYR A 319 3.82 7.21 24.96
CA TYR A 319 5.03 7.29 25.77
C TYR A 319 5.96 6.11 25.48
N GLY A 320 7.24 6.39 25.27
CA GLY A 320 8.22 5.35 24.97
C GLY A 320 8.15 4.75 23.55
N MET A 321 7.23 5.21 22.72
CA MET A 321 7.05 4.75 21.33
C MET A 321 7.71 5.72 20.33
N GLU A 322 7.60 5.40 19.03
CA GLU A 322 8.19 6.19 17.94
C GLU A 322 7.39 6.07 16.62
N CYS A 323 7.52 7.06 15.74
CA CYS A 323 6.72 7.14 14.52
C CYS A 323 7.29 6.29 13.37
N SER A 324 8.60 6.01 13.33
CA SER A 324 9.30 5.45 12.17
C SER A 324 9.10 3.95 11.97
N GLY A 325 8.91 3.20 13.04
CA GLY A 325 8.65 1.76 13.06
C GLY A 325 7.27 1.46 13.61
N PHE A 326 7.01 1.79 14.87
CA PHE A 326 5.78 1.44 15.58
C PHE A 326 4.53 2.00 14.89
N MET A 327 4.49 3.28 14.53
CA MET A 327 3.35 3.84 13.80
C MET A 327 3.42 3.63 12.27
N SER A 328 4.45 2.96 11.75
CA SER A 328 4.68 2.90 10.31
C SER A 328 3.62 2.12 9.55
N GLU A 329 3.06 1.08 10.17
CA GLU A 329 1.97 0.30 9.58
C GLU A 329 0.69 1.13 9.46
N CYS A 330 0.40 1.94 10.49
CA CYS A 330 -0.73 2.87 10.49
C CYS A 330 -0.58 3.87 9.34
N GLY A 331 0.59 4.52 9.27
CA GLY A 331 0.91 5.47 8.21
C GLY A 331 0.80 4.86 6.80
N ILE A 332 1.27 3.63 6.60
CA ILE A 332 1.18 2.95 5.30
C ILE A 332 -0.26 2.60 4.93
N ARG A 333 -1.08 2.10 5.86
CA ARG A 333 -2.49 1.76 5.59
C ARG A 333 -3.30 2.99 5.22
N LEU A 334 -3.17 4.07 6.00
CA LEU A 334 -3.86 5.33 5.74
C LEU A 334 -3.37 5.99 4.43
N ALA A 335 -2.07 5.94 4.14
CA ALA A 335 -1.53 6.40 2.86
C ALA A 335 -2.03 5.56 1.67
N SER A 336 -2.17 4.25 1.85
CA SER A 336 -2.75 3.37 0.83
C SER A 336 -4.24 3.64 0.59
N ALA A 337 -4.95 4.19 1.58
CA ALA A 337 -6.33 4.66 1.47
C ALA A 337 -6.47 6.08 0.88
N GLY A 338 -5.36 6.73 0.50
CA GLY A 338 -5.36 8.02 -0.18
C GLY A 338 -5.17 9.25 0.73
N TYR A 339 -4.79 9.05 2.00
CA TYR A 339 -4.52 10.14 2.95
C TYR A 339 -3.03 10.47 3.02
N ALA A 340 -2.63 11.74 3.12
CA ALA A 340 -1.24 12.07 3.42
C ALA A 340 -1.03 12.02 4.94
N VAL A 341 -0.09 11.19 5.39
CA VAL A 341 0.13 10.93 6.80
C VAL A 341 1.49 11.43 7.23
N PHE A 342 1.55 12.10 8.37
CA PHE A 342 2.79 12.66 8.94
C PHE A 342 2.88 12.26 10.40
N GLY A 343 4.06 11.88 10.85
CA GLY A 343 4.34 11.63 12.26
C GLY A 343 5.67 12.24 12.65
N MET A 344 5.82 12.57 13.92
CA MET A 344 7.04 13.13 14.48
C MET A 344 7.39 12.41 15.78
N ASP A 345 8.68 12.13 15.97
CA ASP A 345 9.22 11.68 17.25
C ASP A 345 9.43 12.89 18.16
N TYR A 346 8.91 12.84 19.38
CA TYR A 346 9.12 13.91 20.37
C TYR A 346 10.58 13.98 20.83
N GLU A 347 10.98 15.10 21.45
CA GLU A 347 12.29 15.23 22.09
C GLU A 347 12.57 14.03 23.03
N GLY A 348 13.74 13.41 22.88
CA GLY A 348 14.15 12.22 23.63
C GLY A 348 13.44 10.90 23.25
N HIS A 349 12.52 10.90 22.28
CA HIS A 349 11.80 9.71 21.82
C HIS A 349 12.33 9.26 20.46
N GLY A 350 12.13 7.97 20.15
CA GLY A 350 12.53 7.37 18.86
C GLY A 350 13.92 7.78 18.40
N ARG A 351 13.99 8.45 17.24
CA ARG A 351 15.21 8.94 16.59
C ARG A 351 15.52 10.42 16.86
N SER A 352 14.65 11.13 17.57
CA SER A 352 14.86 12.53 17.95
C SER A 352 15.97 12.67 19.00
N LYS A 353 16.69 13.79 18.95
CA LYS A 353 17.70 14.12 19.96
C LYS A 353 17.04 14.42 21.31
N GLY A 354 17.85 14.37 22.38
CA GLY A 354 17.41 14.62 23.76
C GLY A 354 17.65 13.43 24.68
N ALA A 355 17.42 13.64 25.98
CA ALA A 355 17.55 12.56 26.97
C ALA A 355 16.40 11.54 26.80
N ARG A 356 16.75 10.26 26.70
CA ARG A 356 15.78 9.18 26.41
C ARG A 356 14.54 9.25 27.30
N CYS A 357 13.39 9.44 26.65
CA CYS A 357 12.03 9.54 27.21
C CYS A 357 11.92 10.47 28.44
N TYR A 358 12.70 11.55 28.42
CA TYR A 358 12.64 12.62 29.41
C TYR A 358 11.78 13.77 28.90
N ILE A 359 10.67 14.02 29.58
CA ILE A 359 9.76 15.13 29.27
C ILE A 359 10.00 16.23 30.29
N LYS A 360 10.60 17.35 29.87
CA LYS A 360 10.86 18.49 30.75
C LYS A 360 9.59 19.27 31.05
N LYS A 361 8.80 19.56 30.01
CA LYS A 361 7.46 20.16 30.06
C LYS A 361 6.61 19.50 28.99
N PHE A 362 5.37 19.13 29.32
CA PHE A 362 4.49 18.51 28.33
C PHE A 362 4.09 19.49 27.21
N GLY A 363 3.93 20.77 27.54
CA GLY A 363 3.59 21.82 26.57
C GLY A 363 4.63 21.98 25.44
N ASP A 364 5.91 21.69 25.70
CA ASP A 364 6.96 21.74 24.68
C ASP A 364 6.69 20.72 23.55
N ILE A 365 6.18 19.53 23.89
CA ILE A 365 5.80 18.51 22.93
C ILE A 365 4.63 18.98 22.06
N VAL A 366 3.62 19.58 22.69
CA VAL A 366 2.43 20.10 22.00
C VAL A 366 2.83 21.25 21.06
N ASN A 367 3.73 22.13 21.50
CA ASN A 367 4.26 23.21 20.69
C ASN A 367 5.03 22.70 19.48
N ASP A 368 5.97 21.76 19.68
CA ASP A 368 6.75 21.18 18.59
C ASP A 368 5.84 20.49 17.55
N CYS A 369 4.84 19.73 18.01
CA CYS A 369 3.87 19.09 17.13
C CYS A 369 3.04 20.12 16.36
N TYR A 370 2.57 21.17 17.05
CA TYR A 370 1.77 22.23 16.43
C TYR A 370 2.56 22.95 15.34
N ASP A 371 3.78 23.38 15.63
CA ASP A 371 4.63 24.12 14.69
C ASP A 371 4.95 23.26 13.46
N TYR A 372 5.28 21.99 13.67
CA TYR A 372 5.53 21.07 12.56
C TYR A 372 4.27 20.81 11.72
N TYR A 373 3.15 20.43 12.33
CA TYR A 373 1.93 20.06 11.60
C TYR A 373 1.26 21.24 10.88
N THR A 374 1.32 22.43 11.47
CA THR A 374 0.87 23.67 10.80
C THR A 374 1.78 24.02 9.64
N SER A 375 3.11 23.86 9.76
CA SER A 375 4.05 24.09 8.64
C SER A 375 3.80 23.15 7.46
N ILE A 376 3.44 21.88 7.72
CA ILE A 376 3.03 20.93 6.68
C ILE A 376 1.73 21.40 6.03
N SER A 377 0.73 21.75 6.84
CA SER A 377 -0.59 22.18 6.36
C SER A 377 -0.53 23.47 5.51
N ALA A 378 0.49 24.32 5.72
CA ALA A 378 0.72 25.55 4.98
C ALA A 378 1.36 25.33 3.60
N GLN A 379 1.87 24.13 3.30
CA GLN A 379 2.46 23.83 1.98
C GLN A 379 1.40 23.91 0.88
N GLU A 380 1.72 24.53 -0.25
CA GLU A 380 0.77 24.79 -1.35
C GLU A 380 0.03 23.52 -1.82
N LYS A 381 0.74 22.38 -1.87
CA LYS A 381 0.18 21.08 -2.24
C LYS A 381 -0.91 20.55 -1.30
N TYR A 382 -1.01 21.06 -0.08
CA TYR A 382 -1.94 20.61 0.97
C TYR A 382 -2.95 21.69 1.36
N ARG A 383 -2.94 22.83 0.68
CA ARG A 383 -3.85 23.94 0.94
C ARG A 383 -5.31 23.50 0.79
N GLY A 384 -6.14 23.84 1.77
CA GLY A 384 -7.58 23.51 1.78
C GLY A 384 -7.92 22.04 2.02
N LYS A 385 -6.94 21.18 2.34
CA LYS A 385 -7.21 19.78 2.72
C LYS A 385 -7.66 19.69 4.18
N GLY A 386 -8.57 18.76 4.46
CA GLY A 386 -8.99 18.46 5.83
C GLY A 386 -7.81 17.99 6.69
N ARG A 387 -7.81 18.36 7.97
CA ARG A 387 -6.72 18.12 8.93
C ARG A 387 -7.23 17.28 10.08
N PHE A 388 -6.75 16.05 10.19
CA PHE A 388 -7.16 15.10 11.21
C PHE A 388 -5.98 14.74 12.12
N LEU A 389 -6.25 14.60 13.40
CA LEU A 389 -5.28 14.13 14.39
C LEU A 389 -5.46 12.63 14.61
N TYR A 390 -4.38 11.91 14.87
CA TYR A 390 -4.40 10.53 15.35
C TYR A 390 -3.53 10.44 16.59
N GLY A 391 -4.06 9.99 17.72
CA GLY A 391 -3.31 9.95 18.97
C GLY A 391 -3.49 8.64 19.73
N GLU A 392 -2.38 7.98 20.09
CA GLU A 392 -2.39 6.77 20.91
C GLU A 392 -1.86 7.04 22.34
N SER A 393 -2.62 6.65 23.36
CA SER A 393 -2.22 6.78 24.78
C SER A 393 -1.79 8.23 25.11
N MET A 394 -0.53 8.45 25.51
CA MET A 394 0.06 9.79 25.68
C MET A 394 -0.10 10.66 24.42
N GLY A 395 0.01 10.08 23.23
CA GLY A 395 -0.24 10.77 21.96
C GLY A 395 -1.70 11.18 21.78
N GLY A 396 -2.65 10.48 22.43
CA GLY A 396 -4.04 10.93 22.54
C GLY A 396 -4.18 12.21 23.35
N ALA A 397 -3.42 12.34 24.44
CA ALA A 397 -3.35 13.61 25.19
C ALA A 397 -2.73 14.73 24.35
N VAL A 398 -1.66 14.45 23.60
CA VAL A 398 -1.06 15.42 22.67
C VAL A 398 -2.09 15.87 21.63
N ALA A 399 -2.83 14.95 21.01
CA ALA A 399 -3.86 15.27 20.04
C ALA A 399 -4.99 16.15 20.63
N LEU A 400 -5.46 15.85 21.84
CA LEU A 400 -6.47 16.67 22.52
C LEU A 400 -5.93 18.07 22.86
N LEU A 401 -4.69 18.18 23.32
CA LEU A 401 -4.09 19.48 23.63
C LEU A 401 -3.77 20.30 22.37
N LEU A 402 -3.43 19.66 21.25
CA LEU A 402 -3.31 20.33 19.95
C LEU A 402 -4.63 20.95 19.52
N HIS A 403 -5.75 20.25 19.76
CA HIS A 403 -7.09 20.82 19.56
C HIS A 403 -7.35 22.01 20.47
N LYS A 404 -7.05 21.90 21.77
CA LYS A 404 -7.23 23.03 22.69
C LYS A 404 -6.41 24.26 22.30
N LYS A 405 -5.22 24.07 21.73
CA LYS A 405 -4.34 25.16 21.30
C LYS A 405 -4.92 25.96 20.13
N ASP A 406 -5.57 25.29 19.19
CA ASP A 406 -6.34 25.94 18.11
C ASP A 406 -7.59 25.11 17.77
N PRO A 407 -8.73 25.41 18.44
CA PRO A 407 -9.96 24.62 18.30
C PRO A 407 -10.58 24.66 16.89
N SER A 408 -10.19 25.64 16.07
CA SER A 408 -10.76 25.86 14.73
C SER A 408 -9.96 25.17 13.63
N PHE A 409 -8.70 24.81 13.92
CA PHE A 409 -7.79 24.29 12.91
C PHE A 409 -8.08 22.84 12.53
N TRP A 410 -8.49 22.00 13.48
CA TRP A 410 -8.63 20.56 13.29
C TRP A 410 -10.07 20.16 12.90
N ASN A 411 -10.20 19.26 11.93
CA ASN A 411 -11.50 18.77 11.46
C ASN A 411 -11.98 17.51 12.21
N GLY A 412 -11.08 16.79 12.86
CA GLY A 412 -11.43 15.68 13.74
C GLY A 412 -10.21 14.95 14.32
N ALA A 413 -10.45 14.03 15.25
CA ALA A 413 -9.41 13.18 15.84
C ALA A 413 -9.78 11.70 15.88
N LEU A 414 -8.80 10.84 15.60
CA LEU A 414 -8.81 9.41 15.85
C LEU A 414 -8.02 9.16 17.15
N LEU A 415 -8.67 8.64 18.18
CA LEU A 415 -8.08 8.49 19.51
C LEU A 415 -8.05 7.01 19.92
N VAL A 416 -6.86 6.48 20.14
CA VAL A 416 -6.65 5.08 20.53
C VAL A 416 -6.20 5.03 21.98
N ALA A 417 -7.05 4.49 22.85
CA ALA A 417 -6.85 4.44 24.30
C ALA A 417 -6.24 5.75 24.87
N PRO A 418 -6.84 6.93 24.61
CA PRO A 418 -6.21 8.22 24.91
C PRO A 418 -6.04 8.42 26.42
N MET A 419 -4.92 9.06 26.80
CA MET A 419 -4.65 9.44 28.18
C MET A 419 -5.50 10.67 28.56
N CYS A 420 -6.68 10.44 29.14
CA CYS A 420 -7.62 11.51 29.54
C CYS A 420 -7.91 11.58 31.04
N LYS A 421 -7.73 10.48 31.78
CA LYS A 421 -8.01 10.38 33.21
C LYS A 421 -7.20 9.25 33.83
N ILE A 422 -6.78 9.44 35.08
CA ILE A 422 -6.11 8.41 35.87
C ILE A 422 -7.13 7.77 36.82
N SER A 423 -7.10 6.44 36.91
CA SER A 423 -7.95 5.70 37.85
C SER A 423 -7.61 6.07 39.29
N GLU A 424 -8.62 6.39 40.10
CA GLU A 424 -8.46 6.72 41.53
C GLU A 424 -7.73 5.61 42.32
N LYS A 425 -7.81 4.35 41.86
CA LYS A 425 -7.09 3.22 42.48
C LYS A 425 -5.58 3.27 42.30
N VAL A 426 -5.10 4.01 41.29
CA VAL A 426 -3.68 4.10 40.89
C VAL A 426 -3.13 5.51 41.15
N LYS A 427 -4.01 6.48 41.45
CA LYS A 427 -3.64 7.86 41.74
C LYS A 427 -2.89 7.91 43.08
N PRO A 428 -1.65 8.45 43.12
CA PRO A 428 -0.94 8.61 44.38
C PRO A 428 -1.68 9.57 45.31
N HIS A 429 -1.56 9.35 46.62
CA HIS A 429 -2.17 10.25 47.61
C HIS A 429 -1.62 11.69 47.45
N PRO A 430 -2.45 12.75 47.62
CA PRO A 430 -2.01 14.14 47.40
C PRO A 430 -0.72 14.55 48.13
N VAL A 431 -0.53 14.04 49.35
CA VAL A 431 0.71 14.26 50.13
C VAL A 431 1.94 13.67 49.43
N VAL A 432 1.81 12.50 48.81
CA VAL A 432 2.88 11.86 48.03
C VAL A 432 3.20 12.70 46.79
N ILE A 433 2.17 13.23 46.11
CA ILE A 433 2.36 14.12 44.95
C ILE A 433 3.12 15.39 45.36
N ASN A 434 2.78 15.99 46.50
CA ASN A 434 3.48 17.19 47.01
C ASN A 434 4.93 16.89 47.38
N LEU A 435 5.19 15.76 48.05
CA LEU A 435 6.55 15.32 48.38
C LEU A 435 7.38 15.08 47.10
N LEU A 436 6.84 14.33 46.14
CA LEU A 436 7.50 14.05 44.87
C LEU A 436 7.75 15.32 44.06
N THR A 437 6.84 16.30 44.13
CA THR A 437 6.99 17.61 43.48
C THR A 437 8.16 18.39 44.09
N ARG A 438 8.37 18.37 45.41
CA ARG A 438 9.53 19.02 46.04
C ARG A 438 10.85 18.33 45.70
N VAL A 439 10.83 17.00 45.61
CA VAL A 439 11.99 16.17 45.27
C VAL A 439 12.34 16.23 43.76
N GLU A 440 11.41 16.70 42.91
CA GLU A 440 11.61 16.78 41.47
C GLU A 440 12.77 17.69 41.07
N GLU A 441 13.06 18.74 41.84
CA GLU A 441 14.14 19.69 41.54
C GLU A 441 15.53 19.07 41.79
N ILE A 442 15.62 18.10 42.71
CA ILE A 442 16.87 17.47 43.13
C ILE A 442 17.20 16.28 42.22
N ILE A 443 16.21 15.42 41.92
CA ILE A 443 16.42 14.17 41.16
C ILE A 443 15.48 14.01 39.94
N PRO A 444 15.34 15.02 39.06
CA PRO A 444 14.33 15.01 37.98
C PRO A 444 14.53 13.86 36.98
N LYS A 445 15.79 13.45 36.78
CA LYS A 445 16.20 12.47 35.78
C LYS A 445 16.23 11.03 36.31
N TRP A 446 15.96 10.79 37.59
CA TRP A 446 16.06 9.44 38.16
C TRP A 446 14.91 8.54 37.73
N LYS A 447 15.22 7.30 37.31
CA LYS A 447 14.28 6.30 36.76
C LYS A 447 13.64 5.45 37.87
N ILE A 448 12.90 6.10 38.77
CA ILE A 448 12.46 5.47 40.04
C ILE A 448 10.97 5.08 40.07
N VAL A 449 10.18 5.50 39.07
CA VAL A 449 8.73 5.32 39.12
C VAL A 449 8.37 3.87 38.79
N PRO A 450 7.70 3.13 39.71
CA PRO A 450 7.32 1.75 39.45
C PRO A 450 6.27 1.67 38.34
N THR A 451 6.53 0.85 37.34
CA THR A 451 5.58 0.53 36.27
C THR A 451 5.47 -0.97 36.10
N LYS A 452 4.27 -1.47 35.83
CA LYS A 452 4.09 -2.85 35.32
C LYS A 452 4.66 -2.93 33.91
N ASP A 453 5.11 -4.11 33.48
CA ASP A 453 5.57 -4.30 32.10
C ASP A 453 4.40 -4.02 31.14
N VAL A 454 4.47 -2.87 30.48
CA VAL A 454 3.42 -2.38 29.57
C VAL A 454 3.42 -3.21 28.29
N ILE A 455 4.54 -3.84 27.92
CA ILE A 455 4.67 -4.61 26.68
C ILE A 455 3.81 -5.87 26.75
N ASP A 456 3.85 -6.60 27.86
CA ASP A 456 3.05 -7.82 28.01
C ASP A 456 1.54 -7.53 28.13
N ALA A 457 1.19 -6.36 28.66
CA ALA A 457 -0.19 -5.90 28.79
C ALA A 457 -0.76 -5.30 27.50
N ALA A 458 0.06 -4.63 26.69
CA ALA A 458 -0.36 -3.93 25.47
C ALA A 458 -0.34 -4.84 24.23
N PHE A 459 0.62 -5.76 24.12
CA PHE A 459 0.75 -6.62 22.95
C PHE A 459 0.31 -8.03 23.31
N LYS A 460 -0.56 -8.67 22.52
CA LYS A 460 -1.00 -10.07 22.77
C LYS A 460 -0.21 -11.08 21.96
N ASP A 461 0.19 -10.71 20.75
CA ASP A 461 0.94 -11.56 19.84
C ASP A 461 2.39 -11.74 20.31
N PRO A 462 2.84 -12.98 20.60
CA PRO A 462 4.21 -13.27 21.01
C PRO A 462 5.27 -12.79 20.02
N VAL A 463 5.01 -12.86 18.70
CA VAL A 463 5.97 -12.46 17.67
C VAL A 463 6.13 -10.94 17.67
N LYS A 464 5.01 -10.21 17.71
CA LYS A 464 5.05 -8.74 17.77
C LYS A 464 5.64 -8.23 19.10
N ARG A 465 5.43 -8.95 20.22
CA ARG A 465 6.13 -8.67 21.49
C ARG A 465 7.64 -8.75 21.33
N GLU A 466 8.14 -9.81 20.70
CA GLU A 466 9.57 -10.00 20.49
C GLU A 466 10.15 -8.94 19.55
N GLU A 467 9.45 -8.59 18.47
CA GLU A 467 9.84 -7.49 17.57
C GLU A 467 9.96 -6.15 18.31
N ILE A 468 9.01 -5.85 19.21
CA ILE A 468 8.99 -4.64 20.02
C ILE A 468 10.10 -4.66 21.07
N ARG A 469 10.33 -5.79 21.74
CA ARG A 469 11.44 -5.95 22.70
C ARG A 469 12.81 -5.80 22.03
N ASN A 470 12.94 -6.23 20.77
CA ASN A 470 14.16 -6.08 19.99
C ASN A 470 14.35 -4.67 19.41
N ASN A 471 13.32 -3.82 19.41
CA ASN A 471 13.41 -2.45 18.90
C ASN A 471 14.05 -1.50 19.91
N LYS A 472 15.34 -1.21 19.73
CA LYS A 472 16.13 -0.28 20.57
C LYS A 472 15.59 1.16 20.61
N LEU A 473 14.71 1.54 19.68
CA LEU A 473 14.10 2.88 19.66
C LEU A 473 12.91 2.99 20.61
N ILE A 474 12.33 1.86 21.03
CA ILE A 474 11.26 1.80 22.02
C ILE A 474 11.88 1.82 23.42
N TYR A 475 11.32 2.63 24.31
CA TYR A 475 11.82 2.81 25.66
C TYR A 475 11.26 1.74 26.60
N GLN A 476 12.15 1.02 27.27
CA GLN A 476 11.80 -0.12 28.14
C GLN A 476 12.13 0.13 29.62
N ASP A 477 12.82 1.23 29.94
CA ASP A 477 13.15 1.54 31.33
C ASP A 477 11.96 2.16 32.08
N LYS A 478 12.08 2.21 33.40
CA LYS A 478 11.13 2.94 34.27
C LYS A 478 11.09 4.44 33.92
N PRO A 479 9.90 5.07 33.93
CA PRO A 479 9.78 6.51 33.74
C PRO A 479 10.63 7.29 34.75
N ARG A 480 11.17 8.42 34.26
CA ARG A 480 11.88 9.38 35.12
C ARG A 480 10.88 10.15 35.99
N LEU A 481 11.31 10.55 37.18
CA LEU A 481 10.44 11.26 38.15
C LEU A 481 9.73 12.47 37.52
N LYS A 482 10.50 13.38 36.88
CA LYS A 482 9.93 14.57 36.23
C LYS A 482 8.95 14.21 35.12
N THR A 483 9.29 13.25 34.26
CA THR A 483 8.40 12.78 33.18
C THR A 483 7.07 12.27 33.74
N ALA A 484 7.11 11.46 34.81
CA ALA A 484 5.89 10.92 35.40
C ALA A 484 5.03 12.01 36.04
N LEU A 485 5.64 13.00 36.69
CA LEU A 485 4.93 14.16 37.24
C LEU A 485 4.30 15.02 36.14
N GLU A 486 4.99 15.25 35.02
CA GLU A 486 4.43 15.95 33.87
C GLU A 486 3.25 15.19 33.24
N MET A 487 3.35 13.86 33.11
CA MET A 487 2.23 13.02 32.64
C MET A 487 1.03 13.07 33.61
N LEU A 488 1.29 13.05 34.92
CA LEU A 488 0.25 13.16 35.96
C LEU A 488 -0.45 14.53 35.89
N ARG A 489 0.31 15.62 35.88
CA ARG A 489 -0.21 17.01 35.76
C ARG A 489 -1.04 17.20 34.50
N THR A 490 -0.53 16.69 33.37
CA THR A 490 -1.22 16.76 32.08
C THR A 490 -2.54 16.00 32.11
N SER A 491 -2.55 14.80 32.70
CA SER A 491 -3.77 13.99 32.81
C SER A 491 -4.84 14.66 33.68
N MET A 492 -4.43 15.25 34.82
CA MET A 492 -5.36 15.99 35.69
C MET A 492 -5.92 17.23 34.98
N ASN A 493 -5.04 18.01 34.32
CA ASN A 493 -5.49 19.18 33.56
C ASN A 493 -6.46 18.81 32.43
N LEU A 494 -6.19 17.73 31.69
CA LEU A 494 -7.09 17.23 30.66
C LEU A 494 -8.41 16.74 31.23
N GLU A 495 -8.39 16.06 32.38
CA GLU A 495 -9.61 15.61 33.05
C GLU A 495 -10.53 16.78 33.40
N ASP A 496 -9.97 17.84 34.01
CA ASP A 496 -10.73 19.03 34.43
C ASP A 496 -11.26 19.82 33.23
N THR A 497 -10.50 19.86 32.14
CA THR A 497 -10.81 20.70 30.97
C THR A 497 -11.36 19.93 29.77
N LEU A 498 -11.72 18.65 29.95
CA LEU A 498 -12.21 17.81 28.85
C LEU A 498 -13.50 18.35 28.21
N HIS A 499 -14.29 19.09 29.00
CA HIS A 499 -15.52 19.74 28.57
C HIS A 499 -15.30 20.82 27.49
N GLU A 500 -14.07 21.33 27.34
CA GLU A 500 -13.68 22.31 26.32
C GLU A 500 -13.42 21.65 24.95
N ILE A 501 -13.34 20.31 24.88
CA ILE A 501 -13.07 19.59 23.63
C ILE A 501 -14.36 19.53 22.78
N THR A 502 -14.42 20.39 21.77
CA THR A 502 -15.50 20.45 20.77
C THR A 502 -15.22 19.63 19.50
N LEU A 503 -14.03 19.03 19.40
CA LEU A 503 -13.58 18.31 18.20
C LEU A 503 -14.41 17.04 17.93
N PRO A 504 -14.88 16.80 16.70
CA PRO A 504 -15.42 15.49 16.33
C PRO A 504 -14.34 14.42 16.44
N PHE A 505 -14.56 13.38 17.24
CA PHE A 505 -13.58 12.31 17.39
C PHE A 505 -14.17 10.91 17.18
N PHE A 506 -13.30 9.98 16.83
CA PHE A 506 -13.53 8.54 16.85
C PHE A 506 -12.63 7.94 17.92
N VAL A 507 -13.21 7.33 18.95
CA VAL A 507 -12.45 6.77 20.07
C VAL A 507 -12.49 5.25 20.01
N LEU A 508 -11.31 4.65 20.06
CA LEU A 508 -11.10 3.22 20.22
C LEU A 508 -10.62 2.97 21.65
N HIS A 509 -11.48 2.38 22.48
CA HIS A 509 -11.20 2.08 23.89
C HIS A 509 -11.41 0.59 24.18
N GLY A 510 -10.45 -0.05 24.86
CA GLY A 510 -10.52 -1.49 25.16
C GLY A 510 -9.17 -2.20 25.13
N MET A 511 -9.16 -3.52 24.87
CA MET A 511 -7.97 -4.36 24.65
C MET A 511 -7.11 -3.95 23.42
N TRP A 512 -7.27 -2.72 22.92
CA TRP A 512 -6.72 -2.18 21.68
C TRP A 512 -5.56 -1.21 21.92
N HIS A 513 -4.79 -1.41 23.01
CA HIS A 513 -3.51 -0.73 23.16
C HIS A 513 -2.58 -1.24 22.04
N GLY A 514 -2.11 -0.38 21.13
CA GLY A 514 -1.36 -0.79 19.95
C GLY A 514 -2.22 -1.35 18.81
N LEU A 515 -3.13 -0.55 18.25
CA LEU A 515 -4.02 -0.94 17.13
C LEU A 515 -3.30 -1.64 15.96
N THR A 516 -2.06 -1.25 15.68
CA THR A 516 -1.28 -1.82 14.58
C THR A 516 -0.40 -3.00 14.97
N SER A 517 -0.18 -3.24 16.26
CA SER A 517 0.92 -4.11 16.71
C SER A 517 0.51 -5.10 17.81
N GLY A 518 -0.68 -4.96 18.40
CA GLY A 518 -1.16 -5.82 19.49
C GLY A 518 -2.19 -6.88 19.09
N GLU A 519 -2.74 -6.80 17.86
CA GLU A 519 -3.89 -7.58 17.41
C GLU A 519 -3.58 -8.39 16.12
N PRO A 520 -4.33 -9.48 15.87
CA PRO A 520 -4.27 -10.23 14.60
C PRO A 520 -4.69 -9.37 13.41
N ASP A 521 -4.09 -9.61 12.24
CA ASP A 521 -4.28 -8.78 11.04
C ASP A 521 -5.76 -8.62 10.61
N ALA A 522 -6.58 -9.66 10.80
CA ALA A 522 -8.02 -9.60 10.50
C ALA A 522 -8.77 -8.55 11.34
N ASN A 523 -8.43 -8.43 12.63
CA ASN A 523 -9.02 -7.42 13.52
C ASN A 523 -8.53 -6.01 13.14
N VAL A 524 -7.25 -5.90 12.78
CA VAL A 524 -6.66 -4.65 12.32
C VAL A 524 -7.39 -4.15 11.08
N ASP A 525 -7.63 -5.01 10.10
CA ASP A 525 -8.30 -4.63 8.86
C ASP A 525 -9.75 -4.17 9.07
N LEU A 526 -10.50 -4.80 9.98
CA LEU A 526 -11.85 -4.36 10.36
C LEU A 526 -11.83 -2.95 10.97
N VAL A 527 -10.93 -2.70 11.93
CA VAL A 527 -10.88 -1.38 12.58
C VAL A 527 -10.40 -0.29 11.61
N PHE A 528 -9.43 -0.60 10.74
CA PHE A 528 -9.01 0.34 9.71
C PHE A 528 -10.12 0.61 8.70
N ALA A 529 -11.00 -0.35 8.38
CA ALA A 529 -12.16 -0.11 7.54
C ALA A 529 -13.12 0.91 8.18
N ASP A 530 -13.40 0.78 9.49
CA ASP A 530 -14.23 1.73 10.23
C ASP A 530 -13.60 3.12 10.31
N ILE A 531 -12.28 3.19 10.57
CA ILE A 531 -11.52 4.45 10.58
C ILE A 531 -11.61 5.14 9.20
N ILE A 532 -11.36 4.39 8.12
CA ILE A 532 -11.40 4.94 6.76
C ILE A 532 -12.82 5.42 6.44
N ASN A 533 -13.85 4.66 6.79
CA ASN A 533 -15.24 5.07 6.59
C ASN A 533 -15.56 6.37 7.35
N TRP A 534 -15.15 6.48 8.61
CA TRP A 534 -15.35 7.68 9.42
C TRP A 534 -14.66 8.92 8.85
N LEU A 535 -13.46 8.75 8.28
CA LEU A 535 -12.71 9.80 7.58
C LEU A 535 -13.35 10.16 6.23
N ASP A 536 -13.78 9.17 5.46
CA ASP A 536 -14.39 9.34 4.13
C ASP A 536 -15.65 10.22 4.21
N VAL A 537 -16.53 9.94 5.17
CA VAL A 537 -17.74 10.74 5.43
C VAL A 537 -17.41 12.21 5.72
N ARG A 538 -16.29 12.48 6.41
CA ARG A 538 -15.89 13.83 6.82
C ARG A 538 -15.04 14.57 5.79
N THR A 539 -14.55 13.87 4.77
CA THR A 539 -13.81 14.47 3.67
C THR A 539 -14.69 14.79 2.45
N GLY A 540 -16.00 14.49 2.52
CA GLY A 540 -16.98 14.83 1.48
C GLY A 540 -17.04 13.85 0.31
N ASP A 541 -16.29 12.74 0.37
CA ASP A 541 -16.27 11.70 -0.66
C ASP A 541 -17.23 10.56 -0.28
N ALA A 542 -18.54 10.81 -0.36
CA ALA A 542 -19.56 9.75 -0.17
C ALA A 542 -19.52 8.66 -1.27
N THR A 543 -18.70 8.84 -2.31
CA THR A 543 -18.54 7.93 -3.45
C THR A 543 -17.71 6.67 -3.14
N SER A 544 -17.08 6.55 -1.96
CA SER A 544 -16.25 5.38 -1.57
C SER A 544 -16.92 4.37 -0.63
N LEU A 545 -18.14 4.65 -0.17
CA LEU A 545 -18.88 3.88 0.85
C LEU A 545 -19.13 2.39 0.53
N THR A 546 -18.94 1.93 -0.71
CA THR A 546 -19.20 0.54 -1.13
C THR A 546 -17.95 -0.30 -1.43
N ALA A 547 -16.73 0.26 -1.37
CA ALA A 547 -15.54 -0.43 -1.87
C ALA A 547 -14.75 -1.25 -0.82
N ASN A 548 -14.93 -0.98 0.48
CA ASN A 548 -14.06 -1.53 1.54
C ASN A 548 -14.69 -2.63 2.40
N VAL A 549 -16.02 -2.74 2.46
CA VAL A 549 -16.71 -3.75 3.29
C VAL A 549 -16.60 -5.17 2.72
N GLU A 550 -16.61 -5.33 1.39
CA GLU A 550 -16.60 -6.67 0.75
C GLU A 550 -15.20 -7.32 0.63
N LYS A 551 -14.12 -6.65 1.05
CA LYS A 551 -12.79 -7.27 1.05
C LYS A 551 -12.51 -8.15 2.27
N VAL A 552 -13.19 -7.93 3.40
CA VAL A 552 -12.96 -8.70 4.63
C VAL A 552 -13.77 -10.00 4.65
N ALA A 553 -14.96 -10.02 4.03
CA ALA A 553 -15.83 -11.21 4.02
C ALA A 553 -15.31 -12.38 3.16
N CYS A 554 -14.33 -12.16 2.28
CA CYS A 554 -13.88 -13.17 1.31
C CYS A 554 -12.71 -14.06 1.78
N ASN A 555 -12.24 -13.94 3.03
CA ASN A 555 -11.07 -14.72 3.50
C ASN A 555 -11.38 -15.83 4.52
N ASP A 556 -12.63 -16.00 4.97
CA ASP A 556 -13.03 -17.11 5.86
C ASP A 556 -13.99 -18.07 5.15
N GLN A 557 -13.46 -18.95 4.29
CA GLN A 557 -14.10 -20.24 3.99
C GLN A 557 -13.02 -21.32 3.80
N GLY A 558 -12.56 -21.87 4.93
CA GLY A 558 -12.02 -23.22 4.97
C GLY A 558 -13.18 -24.21 5.16
N GLU A 559 -13.45 -25.03 4.14
CA GLU A 559 -14.41 -26.13 4.24
C GLU A 559 -13.99 -27.15 5.31
N PRO A 560 -14.90 -27.64 6.17
CA PRO A 560 -14.76 -28.95 6.79
C PRO A 560 -15.40 -30.01 5.88
N LYS A 561 -14.61 -31.03 5.55
CA LYS A 561 -15.07 -32.24 4.86
C LYS A 561 -15.88 -33.12 5.83
N GLY A 562 -17.10 -33.45 5.38
CA GLY A 562 -17.84 -34.71 5.50
C GLY A 562 -17.82 -35.54 6.79
N GLU A 563 -19.02 -35.84 7.29
CA GLU A 563 -19.44 -37.23 7.51
C GLU A 563 -20.97 -37.34 7.47
N GLN A 564 -21.45 -38.32 6.70
CA GLN A 564 -22.86 -38.69 6.58
C GLN A 564 -23.30 -39.52 7.79
N ALA A 565 -24.52 -39.30 8.27
CA ALA A 565 -25.33 -40.37 8.85
C ALA A 565 -26.82 -40.05 8.70
N SER A 566 -27.50 -40.98 8.04
CA SER A 566 -28.94 -41.15 7.86
C SER A 566 -29.74 -41.26 9.16
N LEU A 567 -31.02 -40.86 9.16
CA LEU A 567 -32.16 -41.75 9.50
C LEU A 567 -33.52 -41.01 9.46
N LEU A 568 -34.38 -41.48 8.54
CA LEU A 568 -35.83 -41.73 8.62
C LEU A 568 -36.81 -40.77 9.35
N GLY A 569 -37.92 -40.46 8.68
CA GLY A 569 -39.25 -40.31 9.32
C GLY A 569 -40.09 -39.13 8.83
N GLY A 570 -41.01 -39.35 7.87
CA GLY A 570 -41.92 -38.32 7.37
C GLY A 570 -43.13 -38.02 8.26
N LEU A 571 -43.93 -37.02 7.86
CA LEU A 571 -45.41 -37.03 7.84
C LEU A 571 -45.98 -35.72 7.25
N ASN A 572 -47.17 -35.86 6.67
CA ASN A 572 -47.94 -34.94 5.82
C ASN A 572 -48.64 -33.76 6.52
N GLY A 573 -49.08 -32.79 5.69
CA GLY A 573 -50.20 -31.86 5.93
C GLY A 573 -49.75 -30.40 6.03
N GLY A 574 -50.17 -29.42 5.23
CA GLY A 574 -51.44 -29.20 4.55
C GLY A 574 -52.15 -28.00 5.20
N GLY A 575 -52.26 -26.84 4.52
CA GLY A 575 -53.26 -25.82 4.91
C GLY A 575 -52.87 -24.33 4.85
N ARG A 576 -53.36 -23.68 3.77
CA ARG A 576 -54.00 -22.35 3.70
C ARG A 576 -53.22 -21.05 3.99
N ARG A 577 -53.07 -20.28 2.90
CA ARG A 577 -53.00 -18.80 2.85
C ARG A 577 -54.27 -18.18 3.39
N VAL A 578 -54.13 -17.04 4.08
CA VAL A 578 -55.10 -15.94 4.05
C VAL A 578 -54.34 -14.62 3.87
N VAL A 579 -54.76 -13.87 2.85
CA VAL A 579 -54.33 -12.51 2.53
C VAL A 579 -55.42 -11.56 3.04
N HIS A 580 -55.05 -10.46 3.68
CA HIS A 580 -55.89 -9.27 3.73
C HIS A 580 -55.04 -8.00 3.55
N ARG A 581 -55.61 -7.06 2.80
CA ARG A 581 -54.97 -5.91 2.15
C ARG A 581 -55.83 -4.68 2.43
N SER A 582 -55.25 -3.58 2.90
CA SER A 582 -55.77 -2.20 2.78
C SER A 582 -54.64 -1.23 3.18
N SER A 583 -53.97 -0.54 2.25
CA SER A 583 -54.28 0.76 1.63
C SER A 583 -54.48 1.93 2.60
N ILE A 584 -53.56 2.91 2.57
CA ILE A 584 -53.75 4.38 2.46
C ILE A 584 -52.36 5.03 2.19
N ARG A 585 -52.33 6.06 1.33
CA ARG A 585 -51.15 6.86 0.88
C ARG A 585 -51.30 8.34 1.37
N PRO A 586 -50.33 9.26 1.15
CA PRO A 586 -49.66 10.04 2.21
C PRO A 586 -50.09 11.52 2.32
N MET A 587 -49.62 12.21 3.36
CA MET A 587 -49.66 13.67 3.50
C MET A 587 -48.22 14.18 3.70
N GLU A 588 -47.75 15.00 2.76
CA GLU A 588 -46.36 15.45 2.61
C GLU A 588 -46.35 16.98 2.57
N GLU A 589 -46.38 17.64 3.73
CA GLU A 589 -46.18 19.09 3.85
C GLU A 589 -45.92 19.45 5.32
N ASP A 590 -44.68 19.28 5.80
CA ASP A 590 -44.18 19.91 7.05
C ASP A 590 -42.67 19.72 7.32
N THR A 591 -41.94 19.07 6.42
CA THR A 591 -40.53 18.68 6.63
C THR A 591 -39.53 19.84 6.54
N ASN A 592 -39.88 20.97 5.93
CA ASN A 592 -38.92 22.04 5.64
C ASN A 592 -38.72 23.07 6.76
N ARG A 593 -39.63 23.20 7.74
CA ARG A 593 -39.45 24.14 8.87
C ARG A 593 -38.72 23.52 10.07
N LEU A 594 -38.73 22.19 10.21
CA LEU A 594 -38.00 21.47 11.27
C LEU A 594 -36.51 21.23 10.92
N ALA A 595 -36.15 21.23 9.64
CA ALA A 595 -34.77 21.00 9.20
C ALA A 595 -33.81 22.14 9.58
N THR A 596 -34.29 23.38 9.65
CA THR A 596 -33.44 24.56 9.91
C THR A 596 -33.15 24.76 11.41
N LEU A 597 -34.02 24.31 12.32
CA LEU A 597 -33.77 24.35 13.76
C LEU A 597 -32.90 23.18 14.27
N ALA A 598 -32.92 22.03 13.59
CA ALA A 598 -32.12 20.85 13.97
C ALA A 598 -30.59 21.01 13.76
N SER A 599 -30.16 22.06 13.04
CA SER A 599 -28.74 22.29 12.72
C SER A 599 -27.90 22.85 13.88
N ARG A 600 -28.50 23.27 15.01
CA ARG A 600 -27.76 23.92 16.10
C ARG A 600 -27.51 23.05 17.34
N TYR A 601 -28.12 21.87 17.44
CA TYR A 601 -27.97 20.96 18.59
C TYR A 601 -27.97 19.49 18.19
N THR A 602 -26.97 19.03 17.42
CA THR A 602 -26.80 17.59 17.17
C THR A 602 -25.31 17.21 17.13
N VAL A 603 -24.67 17.15 18.29
CA VAL A 603 -23.38 16.48 18.46
C VAL A 603 -23.69 14.99 18.72
N LEU A 604 -23.09 14.11 17.90
CA LEU A 604 -23.34 12.66 17.77
C LEU A 604 -24.66 12.29 17.05
N ARG A 605 -24.61 12.13 15.73
CA ARG A 605 -25.51 11.22 15.00
C ARG A 605 -24.69 10.15 14.27
N ILE A 606 -25.21 8.94 14.38
CA ILE A 606 -24.75 7.65 13.87
C ILE A 606 -24.53 7.68 12.35
N VAL A 607 -23.46 6.99 11.91
CA VAL A 607 -23.13 6.70 10.50
C VAL A 607 -24.31 5.98 9.84
N PHE A 608 -24.68 6.34 8.60
CA PHE A 608 -25.73 5.67 7.83
C PHE A 608 -25.43 4.17 7.72
N LEU A 609 -26.34 3.34 8.25
CA LEU A 609 -26.27 1.88 8.28
C LEU A 609 -26.85 1.28 6.98
N GLY A 610 -26.39 0.10 6.57
CA GLY A 610 -26.94 -0.63 5.42
C GLY A 610 -28.37 -1.14 5.68
N LYS A 611 -29.16 -1.39 4.63
CA LYS A 611 -30.58 -1.82 4.74
C LYS A 611 -30.80 -3.05 5.63
N THR A 612 -29.87 -4.00 5.64
CA THR A 612 -29.91 -5.21 6.50
C THR A 612 -29.56 -4.92 7.95
N GLU A 613 -28.66 -3.96 8.22
CA GLU A 613 -28.33 -3.53 9.57
C GLU A 613 -29.49 -2.73 10.18
N GLU A 614 -30.17 -1.91 9.37
CA GLU A 614 -31.35 -1.17 9.82
C GLU A 614 -32.47 -2.11 10.31
N GLU A 615 -32.61 -3.30 9.70
CA GLU A 615 -33.52 -4.35 10.18
C GLU A 615 -33.05 -4.97 11.51
N GLU A 616 -31.76 -5.31 11.69
CA GLU A 616 -31.24 -5.83 12.96
C GLU A 616 -31.36 -4.82 14.12
N PHE A 617 -31.13 -3.54 13.86
CA PHE A 617 -31.28 -2.47 14.86
C PHE A 617 -32.73 -2.09 15.14
N ASN A 618 -33.66 -2.30 14.19
CA ASN A 618 -35.08 -1.98 14.39
C ASN A 618 -35.90 -3.17 14.91
N THR A 619 -35.53 -4.41 14.58
CA THR A 619 -36.30 -5.63 14.92
C THR A 619 -35.53 -6.69 15.72
N GLY A 620 -34.20 -6.58 15.79
CA GLY A 620 -33.34 -7.52 16.52
C GLY A 620 -33.12 -7.17 18.00
N PRO A 621 -32.23 -7.89 18.70
CA PRO A 621 -31.99 -7.74 20.14
C PRO A 621 -31.42 -6.36 20.53
N LEU A 622 -30.81 -5.64 19.59
CA LEU A 622 -30.29 -4.28 19.78
C LEU A 622 -31.37 -3.19 19.69
N SER A 623 -32.60 -3.54 19.29
CA SER A 623 -33.73 -2.60 19.20
C SER A 623 -34.05 -1.91 20.52
N VAL A 624 -33.83 -2.57 21.66
CA VAL A 624 -34.00 -1.96 22.99
C VAL A 624 -33.06 -0.77 23.18
N LEU A 625 -31.80 -0.88 22.76
CA LEU A 625 -30.82 0.19 22.85
C LEU A 625 -31.11 1.29 21.82
N MET A 626 -31.46 0.92 20.59
CA MET A 626 -31.83 1.88 19.54
C MET A 626 -33.04 2.73 19.95
N MET A 627 -34.10 2.10 20.46
CA MET A 627 -35.27 2.79 20.99
C MET A 627 -34.92 3.65 22.21
N SER A 628 -34.00 3.18 23.06
CA SER A 628 -33.59 3.95 24.23
C SER A 628 -32.81 5.21 23.88
N VAL A 629 -31.97 5.17 22.84
CA VAL A 629 -31.31 6.35 22.29
C VAL A 629 -32.34 7.30 21.66
N LYS A 630 -33.22 6.79 20.79
CA LYS A 630 -34.24 7.59 20.09
C LYS A 630 -35.19 8.29 21.06
N ASN A 631 -35.68 7.56 22.06
CA ASN A 631 -36.68 8.06 23.01
C ASN A 631 -36.05 8.65 24.28
N ASN A 632 -34.72 8.69 24.36
CA ASN A 632 -33.95 9.11 25.52
C ASN A 632 -34.40 8.41 26.83
N THR A 633 -34.76 7.13 26.79
CA THR A 633 -35.27 6.38 27.96
C THR A 633 -34.15 5.76 28.78
N GLN A 634 -34.41 5.54 30.08
CA GLN A 634 -33.48 4.81 30.95
C GLN A 634 -33.53 3.30 30.68
N VAL A 635 -32.36 2.66 30.78
CA VAL A 635 -32.19 1.21 30.70
C VAL A 635 -31.52 0.71 31.98
N LEU A 636 -31.90 -0.50 32.38
CA LEU A 636 -31.22 -1.25 33.44
C LEU A 636 -30.26 -2.25 32.79
N ILE A 637 -28.98 -2.18 33.14
CA ILE A 637 -27.92 -3.01 32.58
C ILE A 637 -27.30 -3.83 33.71
N ASN A 638 -27.29 -5.16 33.56
CA ASN A 638 -26.61 -6.04 34.50
C ASN A 638 -25.22 -6.39 33.96
N CYS A 639 -24.19 -6.28 34.80
CA CYS A 639 -22.79 -6.48 34.43
C CYS A 639 -22.16 -7.69 35.12
N ARG A 640 -21.13 -8.29 34.50
CA ARG A 640 -20.45 -9.52 34.95
C ARG A 640 -19.86 -9.50 36.37
N ASN A 641 -19.70 -8.34 36.99
CA ASN A 641 -19.06 -8.17 38.32
C ASN A 641 -20.05 -7.83 39.44
N ASN A 642 -21.27 -8.38 39.41
CA ASN A 642 -22.36 -8.05 40.36
C ASN A 642 -22.66 -6.54 40.45
N ARG A 643 -22.56 -5.86 39.30
CA ARG A 643 -22.84 -4.43 39.17
C ARG A 643 -24.07 -4.27 38.29
N LYS A 644 -25.00 -3.43 38.73
CA LYS A 644 -26.18 -3.02 37.97
C LYS A 644 -26.08 -1.54 37.67
N LEU A 645 -26.40 -1.14 36.45
CA LEU A 645 -26.34 0.25 36.00
C LEU A 645 -27.73 0.67 35.56
N LEU A 646 -28.22 1.77 36.10
CA LEU A 646 -29.43 2.43 35.60
C LEU A 646 -29.00 3.74 34.95
N GLY A 647 -29.17 3.90 33.65
CA GLY A 647 -28.69 5.08 32.93
C GLY A 647 -29.38 5.31 31.60
N ARG A 648 -29.16 6.48 30.99
CA ARG A 648 -29.69 6.79 29.64
C ARG A 648 -28.62 6.49 28.60
N VAL A 649 -28.96 5.69 27.60
CA VAL A 649 -28.04 5.37 26.49
C VAL A 649 -28.01 6.54 25.53
N ARG A 650 -26.84 7.15 25.31
CA ARG A 650 -26.63 8.21 24.31
C ARG A 650 -26.11 7.68 22.99
N ALA A 651 -25.24 6.68 23.04
CA ALA A 651 -24.72 6.02 21.86
C ALA A 651 -24.36 4.57 22.21
N PHE A 652 -24.40 3.69 21.22
CA PHE A 652 -23.92 2.33 21.34
C PHE A 652 -23.41 1.80 19.99
N ASP A 653 -22.60 0.74 20.02
CA ASP A 653 -22.14 0.04 18.83
C ASP A 653 -22.68 -1.40 18.73
N ARG A 654 -22.34 -2.11 17.65
CA ARG A 654 -22.73 -3.52 17.42
C ARG A 654 -22.22 -4.50 18.49
N HIS A 655 -21.19 -4.11 19.24
CA HIS A 655 -20.57 -4.92 20.29
C HIS A 655 -21.17 -4.62 21.66
N CYS A 656 -22.26 -3.84 21.74
CA CYS A 656 -22.88 -3.37 22.99
C CYS A 656 -21.96 -2.49 23.84
N ASN A 657 -20.94 -1.85 23.25
CA ASN A 657 -20.27 -0.74 23.94
C ASN A 657 -21.23 0.44 23.99
N MET A 658 -21.39 1.08 25.15
CA MET A 658 -22.40 2.12 25.37
C MET A 658 -21.79 3.36 26.00
N VAL A 659 -22.24 4.52 25.53
CA VAL A 659 -22.07 5.79 26.24
C VAL A 659 -23.36 6.06 27.00
N LEU A 660 -23.26 6.06 28.32
CA LEU A 660 -24.37 6.27 29.24
C LEU A 660 -24.25 7.64 29.90
N GLU A 661 -25.39 8.30 30.11
CA GLU A 661 -25.49 9.53 30.91
C GLU A 661 -26.40 9.32 32.12
N ASN A 662 -26.12 10.08 33.19
CA ASN A 662 -26.87 10.07 34.44
C ASN A 662 -27.00 8.64 35.00
N VAL A 663 -25.86 7.97 35.14
CA VAL A 663 -25.79 6.56 35.54
C VAL A 663 -25.80 6.45 37.05
N ARG A 664 -26.75 5.67 37.57
CA ARG A 664 -26.73 5.14 38.93
C ARG A 664 -26.14 3.74 38.88
N GLU A 665 -24.91 3.59 39.37
CA GLU A 665 -24.29 2.29 39.53
C GLU A 665 -24.63 1.73 40.91
N MET A 666 -25.08 0.47 40.95
CA MET A 666 -25.51 -0.24 42.16
C MET A 666 -24.73 -1.56 42.26
N TRP A 667 -24.19 -1.87 43.44
CA TRP A 667 -23.52 -3.14 43.72
C TRP A 667 -23.73 -3.55 45.18
N THR A 668 -23.49 -4.83 45.47
CA THR A 668 -23.54 -5.35 46.83
C THR A 668 -22.12 -5.68 47.29
N GLU A 669 -21.73 -5.15 48.44
CA GLU A 669 -20.42 -5.39 49.06
C GLU A 669 -20.62 -6.14 50.38
N VAL A 670 -19.82 -7.18 50.61
CA VAL A 670 -19.79 -7.89 51.90
C VAL A 670 -18.66 -7.29 52.73
N PRO A 671 -18.95 -6.62 53.87
CA PRO A 671 -17.91 -6.04 54.71
C PRO A 671 -16.94 -7.12 55.20
N LYS A 672 -15.63 -6.85 55.12
CA LYS A 672 -14.62 -7.74 55.69
C LYS A 672 -14.67 -7.64 57.21
N THR A 673 -15.24 -8.65 57.89
CA THR A 673 -15.10 -8.79 59.34
C THR A 673 -13.73 -9.37 59.69
N GLY A 674 -13.12 -8.83 60.76
CA GLY A 674 -11.88 -9.36 61.32
C GLY A 674 -12.01 -10.85 61.70
N LYS A 675 -10.89 -11.59 61.62
CA LYS A 675 -10.84 -13.04 61.88
C LYS A 675 -11.55 -13.38 63.20
N GLY A 676 -12.65 -14.12 63.12
CA GLY A 676 -13.36 -14.67 64.29
C GLY A 676 -14.80 -14.17 64.54
N LYS A 677 -15.37 -13.27 63.73
CA LYS A 677 -16.81 -12.90 63.85
C LYS A 677 -17.63 -13.34 62.63
N LYS A 678 -18.90 -13.72 62.87
CA LYS A 678 -19.89 -14.18 61.86
C LYS A 678 -19.87 -13.29 60.60
N LYS A 679 -20.01 -13.90 59.42
CA LYS A 679 -20.03 -13.21 58.11
C LYS A 679 -21.02 -12.04 58.16
N ALA A 680 -20.54 -10.83 57.87
CA ALA A 680 -21.38 -9.62 57.82
C ALA A 680 -22.43 -9.74 56.69
N LEU A 681 -23.61 -9.14 56.90
CA LEU A 681 -24.67 -9.10 55.90
C LEU A 681 -24.22 -8.28 54.67
N PRO A 682 -24.62 -8.69 53.45
CA PRO A 682 -24.31 -7.93 52.24
C PRO A 682 -24.94 -6.53 52.29
N VAL A 683 -24.15 -5.49 52.06
CA VAL A 683 -24.59 -4.09 52.05
C VAL A 683 -24.73 -3.61 50.62
N ASN A 684 -25.89 -3.07 50.26
CA ASN A 684 -26.10 -2.43 48.97
C ASN A 684 -25.46 -1.03 48.97
N ARG A 685 -24.68 -0.76 47.92
CA ARG A 685 -24.04 0.53 47.66
C ARG A 685 -24.48 1.03 46.30
N ASP A 686 -24.59 2.34 46.18
CA ASP A 686 -24.78 3.00 44.91
C ASP A 686 -23.90 4.24 44.78
N ARG A 687 -23.64 4.65 43.52
CA ARG A 687 -22.99 5.92 43.21
C ARG A 687 -23.53 6.51 41.92
N PHE A 688 -23.51 7.83 41.84
CA PHE A 688 -23.89 8.56 40.64
C PHE A 688 -22.66 8.84 39.77
N ILE A 689 -22.82 8.65 38.46
CA ILE A 689 -21.80 8.91 37.45
C ILE A 689 -22.48 9.71 36.32
N SER A 690 -22.01 10.94 36.10
CA SER A 690 -22.61 11.85 35.11
C SER A 690 -22.52 11.29 33.68
N LYS A 691 -21.36 10.77 33.29
CA LYS A 691 -21.11 10.10 32.00
C LYS A 691 -20.27 8.86 32.21
N MET A 692 -20.66 7.74 31.60
CA MET A 692 -19.97 6.47 31.72
C MET A 692 -19.85 5.81 30.36
N PHE A 693 -18.64 5.36 30.01
CA PHE A 693 -18.45 4.40 28.93
C PHE A 693 -18.53 2.99 29.51
N LEU A 694 -19.45 2.19 29.01
CA LEU A 694 -19.60 0.79 29.37
C LEU A 694 -19.13 -0.08 28.20
N ARG A 695 -18.20 -1.00 28.48
CA ARG A 695 -17.72 -1.96 27.50
C ARG A 695 -18.70 -3.12 27.37
N GLY A 696 -19.01 -3.54 26.15
CA GLY A 696 -20.06 -4.52 25.89
C GLY A 696 -19.76 -5.92 26.40
N ASP A 697 -18.48 -6.30 26.52
CA ASP A 697 -18.08 -7.57 27.14
C ASP A 697 -18.40 -7.66 28.64
N SER A 698 -18.63 -6.51 29.28
CA SER A 698 -19.06 -6.45 30.68
C SER A 698 -20.56 -6.61 30.83
N VAL A 699 -21.33 -6.45 29.75
CA VAL A 699 -22.80 -6.51 29.74
C VAL A 699 -23.27 -7.96 29.71
N ILE A 700 -24.16 -8.33 30.63
CA ILE A 700 -24.87 -9.61 30.63
C ILE A 700 -26.22 -9.45 29.96
N ILE A 701 -27.02 -8.47 30.43
CA ILE A 701 -28.36 -8.24 29.93
C ILE A 701 -28.70 -6.75 30.00
N VAL A 702 -29.43 -6.26 29.01
CA VAL A 702 -30.02 -4.92 28.97
C VAL A 702 -31.52 -5.08 29.02
N LEU A 703 -32.15 -4.42 29.98
CA LEU A 703 -33.59 -4.40 30.14
C LEU A 703 -34.07 -2.95 29.98
N ARG A 704 -35.26 -2.79 29.40
CA ARG A 704 -35.97 -1.51 29.53
C ARG A 704 -36.23 -1.30 31.02
N ASN A 705 -36.02 -0.08 31.51
CA ASN A 705 -36.37 0.22 32.90
C ASN A 705 -37.88 -0.01 33.08
N PRO A 706 -38.32 -1.00 33.87
CA PRO A 706 -39.73 -1.10 34.23
C PRO A 706 -40.08 0.19 34.97
N LYS A 707 -41.09 0.90 34.48
CA LYS A 707 -41.58 2.11 35.16
C LYS A 707 -42.06 1.75 36.56
#